data_AF-A0A1Q1FFN5-F1
#
_entry.id   AF-A0A1Q1FFN5-F1
#
_cell.length_a   1.000
_cell.length_b   1.000
_cell.length_c   1.000
_cell.angle_alpha   90.00
_cell.angle_beta   90.00
_cell.angle_gamma   90.00
#
_symmetry.space_group_name_H-M   'P 1'
#
loop_
_entity.id
_entity.type
_entity.pdbx_description
1 polymer ?
#
loop_
_entity_poly.entity_id
_entity_poly.type
_entity_poly.pdbx_seq_one_letter_code
_entity_poly.pdbx_strand_id
1 'polypeptide(L)'
;MSTDSADREYSARRIHESLGGTTPFFRGYSIGELMLFVAVAFVSFVAAGVSSALTIPAMGFGVAASLLLFVLHKVKPDYLWLTEWLSARLSWAIKNEEYTHDEDSSEVRYLTRLSRVYPHAIERTDGALVGAVKVEPANMALEGGDSWSRAVGSLSDFVNATVDFPAKIYLTSREIDNDDVVRAHRDRLGDPDVRSRPVLEWLLEQYLDYNTNGDGEIDSETSTVREYYIITAVTDSDVDTVDESGDSVLAYLADLPVIGKLFTRFQSDGLTDAEITQLKENELESRLSQIRSGAKSLYRCSVDPVEAHELARVTKEYWTNQTEEYDDIEEAFPTSPVVAGDERTNSVGTGGVDGASDTEVENEEKLDQEEKESSEQLDSTSKIHQSVVAPTTVDWETTYAVLDDDTYVRTFWIERFPEQPPDGMLEKLLLETNLHTDISIHIDPFDSQSAKEMIADWISDLKVEQYDSNSLKAEELQQDIDSAKEMKELVRSNRASFYRCGVFIRLSADSKRELDNQTTQLQSIVKDAPANCTLKVANRWQEKGLATVSPLGANELGRDRISTMTNQAIGAMFPFSSNYLMMDGGVEYGHHGHNGTPVRINPWDLETGHSELVTGTPGAGKTFGAIMRALRMMKRREDTMLVLVDPVGDFQGIADALDAKTITVGGDTNLNPLEIRETSTAMVEDGAVDSPLSAKKDEAYAIIENFLTARGIDLGKESGVLSYVIDEAYRQAGVVEDDVSTHTPENSPTMADVLRILADISADPSAHSIAESEKAQQKASDYAENLEIALQPFREGGAYSNLSNRSEVNILEGDNKVVYIDLGEIEGSASGIDRQTFLMQLLLSTIYQQAKKADKHVELAIDEAHYLFEDQANLDFLETAFRHQRHAGLRMTLLSQTVQEFYETEQAEKIISMCPIKVFHRLPELDDETADKIGLTREQRDFVRGAQSGKEGLGFSQGLVQVQEHGTYPLHVVADDYETHVIDYDEDDQRIIKRAINDVPAELLDFQQRVEEEARQNALQNRFGLSDETVSRLAKRDVTEQDVVDAVVSQTLENGSEPTARPDGGESTDSEFVETTSGDEDDG
;
A
#
# COMPACT_ATOMS: atom_id res chain seq x y z
N MET A 1 31.25 19.06 32.42
CA MET A 1 31.11 18.64 33.83
C MET A 1 29.70 19.00 34.29
N SER A 2 28.76 18.08 34.04
CA SER A 2 27.47 18.01 34.72
C SER A 2 27.43 16.60 35.30
N THR A 3 27.26 16.52 36.61
CA THR A 3 27.16 15.28 37.38
C THR A 3 25.69 14.88 37.43
N ASP A 4 25.32 13.88 36.64
CA ASP A 4 24.20 13.00 36.98
C ASP A 4 24.76 11.61 37.23
N SER A 5 24.68 11.22 38.51
CA SER A 5 25.15 9.95 39.06
C SER A 5 23.94 9.22 39.67
N ALA A 6 22.93 8.96 38.85
CA ALA A 6 21.81 8.08 39.12
C ALA A 6 21.42 7.41 37.79
N ASP A 7 21.31 6.09 37.80
CA ASP A 7 21.03 5.19 36.68
C ASP A 7 22.08 5.11 35.56
N ARG A 8 23.23 4.48 35.88
CA ARG A 8 23.84 3.57 34.91
C ARG A 8 22.94 2.35 34.81
N GLU A 9 21.86 2.45 34.06
CA GLU A 9 21.20 1.27 33.52
C GLU A 9 22.23 0.62 32.59
N TYR A 10 22.95 -0.37 33.11
CA TYR A 10 23.96 -1.10 32.36
C TYR A 10 23.24 -1.80 31.22
N SER A 11 23.35 -1.23 30.02
CA SER A 11 22.74 -1.79 28.81
C SER A 11 23.20 -3.24 28.63
N ALA A 12 22.27 -4.19 28.80
CA ALA A 12 22.51 -5.61 28.56
C ALA A 12 22.51 -5.94 27.05
N ARG A 13 22.47 -4.90 26.20
CA ARG A 13 22.56 -4.97 24.75
C ARG A 13 24.01 -5.19 24.32
N ARG A 14 24.34 -6.41 23.90
CA ARG A 14 25.68 -6.72 23.40
C ARG A 14 25.62 -7.70 22.23
N ILE A 15 26.41 -7.41 21.20
CA ILE A 15 26.77 -8.34 20.14
C ILE A 15 28.24 -8.70 20.33
N HIS A 16 28.54 -9.99 20.27
CA HIS A 16 29.86 -10.49 20.61
C HIS A 16 30.58 -11.07 19.40
N GLU A 17 31.70 -10.47 19.01
CA GLU A 17 32.48 -10.90 17.84
C GLU A 17 33.15 -12.28 18.03
N SER A 18 33.48 -12.67 19.26
CA SER A 18 34.23 -13.92 19.54
C SER A 18 33.42 -15.09 20.10
N LEU A 19 32.11 -14.93 20.37
CA LEU A 19 31.28 -15.97 21.01
C LEU A 19 30.48 -16.82 20.01
N GLY A 20 30.69 -16.62 18.70
CA GLY A 20 30.04 -17.39 17.63
C GLY A 20 31.01 -18.39 17.01
N GLY A 21 30.84 -19.68 17.30
CA GLY A 21 31.27 -20.85 16.52
C GLY A 21 32.77 -21.10 16.26
N THR A 22 33.62 -20.08 16.20
CA THR A 22 34.95 -20.18 15.61
C THR A 22 36.05 -19.79 16.58
N THR A 23 36.17 -20.50 17.70
CA THR A 23 37.41 -20.43 18.46
C THR A 23 38.51 -21.12 17.65
N PRO A 24 39.60 -20.42 17.24
CA PRO A 24 40.72 -21.08 16.62
C PRO A 24 41.31 -22.11 17.59
N PHE A 25 41.29 -23.39 17.23
CA PHE A 25 41.75 -24.49 18.08
C PHE A 25 43.20 -24.31 18.56
N PHE A 26 44.07 -23.74 17.71
CA PHE A 26 45.44 -23.41 18.10
C PHE A 26 46.04 -22.30 17.23
N ARG A 27 46.48 -21.19 17.83
CA ARG A 27 47.24 -20.09 17.14
C ARG A 27 46.63 -19.62 15.81
N GLY A 28 45.30 -19.49 15.74
CA GLY A 28 44.60 -19.03 14.54
C GLY A 28 44.26 -20.13 13.53
N TYR A 29 44.50 -21.41 13.84
CA TYR A 29 44.15 -22.54 12.98
C TYR A 29 42.90 -23.27 13.45
N SER A 30 42.05 -23.70 12.52
CA SER A 30 40.93 -24.61 12.80
C SER A 30 41.39 -26.08 12.88
N ILE A 31 40.58 -26.96 13.49
CA ILE A 31 40.84 -28.41 13.50
C ILE A 31 40.94 -28.95 12.07
N GLY A 32 40.07 -28.48 11.17
CA GLY A 32 40.09 -28.86 9.76
C GLY A 32 41.40 -28.47 9.07
N GLU A 33 41.93 -27.27 9.35
CA GLU A 33 43.22 -26.83 8.82
C GLU A 33 44.37 -27.69 9.34
N LEU A 34 44.40 -27.98 10.65
CA LEU A 34 45.40 -28.87 11.25
C LEU A 34 45.34 -30.27 10.62
N MET A 35 44.14 -30.81 10.44
CA MET A 35 43.93 -32.09 9.77
C MET A 35 44.38 -32.05 8.32
N LEU A 36 44.22 -30.94 7.60
CA LEU A 36 44.73 -30.77 6.23
C LEU A 36 46.27 -30.85 6.19
N PHE A 37 46.97 -30.16 7.10
CA PHE A 37 48.42 -30.25 7.21
C PHE A 37 48.88 -31.67 7.58
N VAL A 38 48.18 -32.33 8.51
CA VAL A 38 48.45 -33.71 8.91
C VAL A 38 48.21 -34.70 7.77
N ALA A 39 47.13 -34.52 7.00
CA ALA A 39 46.79 -35.37 5.87
C ALA A 39 47.87 -35.31 4.77
N VAL A 40 48.37 -34.12 4.43
CA VAL A 40 49.48 -33.96 3.47
C VAL A 40 50.74 -34.66 3.96
N ALA A 41 51.08 -34.52 5.25
CA ALA A 41 52.21 -35.21 5.85
C ALA A 41 52.04 -36.74 5.83
N PHE A 42 50.84 -37.22 6.15
CA PHE A 42 50.50 -38.64 6.16
C PHE A 42 50.56 -39.26 4.76
N VAL A 43 49.93 -38.65 3.77
CA VAL A 43 49.96 -39.11 2.36
C VAL A 43 51.38 -39.16 1.83
N SER A 44 52.19 -38.12 2.12
CA SER A 44 53.59 -38.07 1.71
C SER A 44 54.44 -39.15 2.39
N PHE A 45 54.16 -39.45 3.66
CA PHE A 45 54.82 -40.51 4.42
C PHE A 45 54.44 -41.91 3.90
N VAL A 46 53.15 -42.15 3.63
CA VAL A 46 52.68 -43.41 3.04
C VAL A 46 53.29 -43.62 1.66
N ALA A 47 53.26 -42.61 0.79
CA ALA A 47 53.86 -42.68 -0.55
C ALA A 47 55.38 -42.93 -0.49
N ALA A 48 56.08 -42.35 0.49
CA ALA A 48 57.49 -42.59 0.72
C ALA A 48 57.82 -44.03 1.16
N GLY A 49 56.85 -44.72 1.78
CA GLY A 49 56.96 -46.11 2.23
C GLY A 49 56.63 -47.17 1.17
N VAL A 50 55.95 -46.80 0.08
CA VAL A 50 55.58 -47.72 -1.01
C VAL A 50 56.79 -48.14 -1.85
N SER A 51 57.77 -47.25 -2.03
CA SER A 51 59.00 -47.55 -2.78
C SER A 51 60.15 -46.64 -2.35
N SER A 52 61.34 -47.22 -2.18
CA SER A 52 62.56 -46.48 -1.86
C SER A 52 62.97 -45.47 -2.94
N ALA A 53 62.55 -45.69 -4.19
CA ALA A 53 62.76 -44.75 -5.29
C ALA A 53 61.85 -43.51 -5.21
N LEU A 54 60.70 -43.64 -4.53
CA LEU A 54 59.72 -42.57 -4.37
C LEU A 54 59.88 -41.81 -3.04
N THR A 55 60.70 -42.29 -2.10
CA THR A 55 60.88 -41.67 -0.78
C THR A 55 61.31 -40.20 -0.86
N ILE A 56 62.36 -39.87 -1.60
CA ILE A 56 62.86 -38.48 -1.72
C ILE A 56 61.85 -37.60 -2.48
N PRO A 57 61.31 -38.01 -3.66
CA PRO A 57 60.27 -37.24 -4.34
C PRO A 57 59.00 -37.03 -3.51
N ALA A 58 58.51 -38.05 -2.80
CA ALA A 58 57.30 -37.97 -2.00
C ALA A 58 57.47 -37.06 -0.78
N MET A 59 58.60 -37.15 -0.05
CA MET A 59 58.87 -36.21 1.03
C MET A 59 59.10 -34.78 0.53
N GLY A 60 59.77 -34.61 -0.61
CA GLY A 60 59.95 -33.29 -1.24
C GLY A 60 58.61 -32.65 -1.64
N PHE A 61 57.70 -33.45 -2.21
CA PHE A 61 56.34 -33.02 -2.51
C PHE A 61 55.57 -32.64 -1.24
N GLY A 62 55.64 -33.45 -0.17
CA GLY A 62 54.99 -33.15 1.10
C GLY A 62 55.44 -31.83 1.70
N VAL A 63 56.75 -31.57 1.73
CA VAL A 63 57.30 -30.28 2.21
C VAL A 63 56.83 -29.12 1.34
N ALA A 64 56.86 -29.27 0.02
CA ALA A 64 56.38 -28.24 -0.90
C ALA A 64 54.89 -27.96 -0.73
N ALA A 65 54.07 -29.00 -0.58
CA ALA A 65 52.63 -28.89 -0.36
C ALA A 65 52.30 -28.24 1.00
N SER A 66 53.02 -28.59 2.08
CA SER A 66 52.88 -27.93 3.37
C SER A 66 53.29 -26.45 3.33
N LEU A 67 54.39 -26.11 2.64
CA LEU A 67 54.79 -24.71 2.43
C LEU A 67 53.74 -23.94 1.63
N LEU A 68 53.18 -24.56 0.58
CA LEU A 68 52.10 -23.98 -0.21
C LEU A 68 50.86 -23.72 0.66
N LEU A 69 50.41 -24.70 1.45
CA LEU A 69 49.29 -24.54 2.38
C LEU A 69 49.53 -23.44 3.41
N PHE A 70 50.77 -23.30 3.91
CA PHE A 70 51.13 -22.22 4.82
C PHE A 70 51.05 -20.84 4.15
N VAL A 71 51.53 -20.72 2.90
CA VAL A 71 51.40 -19.48 2.12
C VAL A 71 49.93 -19.18 1.84
N LEU A 72 49.14 -20.19 1.46
CA LEU A 72 47.71 -20.04 1.22
C LEU A 72 46.95 -19.61 2.48
N HIS A 73 47.30 -20.14 3.66
CA HIS A 73 46.74 -19.70 4.95
C HIS A 73 47.03 -18.22 5.23
N LYS A 74 48.14 -17.67 4.72
CA LYS A 74 48.48 -16.24 4.87
C LYS A 74 47.82 -15.33 3.84
N VAL A 75 47.37 -15.88 2.71
CA VAL A 75 46.77 -15.13 1.59
C VAL A 75 45.24 -15.24 1.58
N LYS A 76 44.66 -16.24 2.25
CA LYS A 76 43.22 -16.41 2.35
C LYS A 76 42.56 -15.15 2.92
N PRO A 77 41.32 -14.83 2.53
CA PRO A 77 40.56 -13.78 3.17
C PRO A 77 40.39 -14.05 4.68
N ASP A 78 40.44 -13.00 5.50
CA ASP A 78 40.41 -13.13 6.96
C ASP A 78 39.11 -13.76 7.50
N TYR A 79 38.00 -13.61 6.76
CA TYR A 79 36.67 -14.12 7.11
C TYR A 79 36.45 -15.60 6.71
N LEU A 80 37.39 -16.26 6.02
CA LEU A 80 37.27 -17.67 5.60
C LEU A 80 38.32 -18.54 6.26
N TRP A 81 37.98 -19.78 6.62
CA TRP A 81 39.01 -20.77 6.89
C TRP A 81 39.69 -21.24 5.61
N LEU A 82 40.94 -21.70 5.69
CA LEU A 82 41.69 -22.16 4.52
C LEU A 82 40.97 -23.32 3.82
N THR A 83 40.38 -24.24 4.60
CA THR A 83 39.65 -25.39 4.07
C THR A 83 38.42 -24.98 3.29
N GLU A 84 37.67 -23.99 3.78
CA GLU A 84 36.50 -23.43 3.11
C GLU A 84 36.88 -22.65 1.86
N TRP A 85 37.93 -21.83 1.95
CA TRP A 85 38.40 -21.05 0.82
C TRP A 85 38.90 -21.94 -0.33
N LEU A 86 39.57 -23.05 0.01
CA LEU A 86 40.00 -24.06 -0.95
C LEU A 86 38.82 -24.86 -1.49
N SER A 87 37.88 -25.30 -0.64
CA SER A 87 36.71 -26.05 -1.09
C SER A 87 35.84 -25.22 -2.02
N ALA A 88 35.59 -23.95 -1.70
CA ALA A 88 34.86 -23.00 -2.53
C ALA A 88 35.50 -22.84 -3.92
N ARG A 89 36.83 -22.75 -3.99
CA ARG A 89 37.53 -22.65 -5.28
C ARG A 89 37.53 -23.95 -6.06
N LEU A 90 37.66 -25.09 -5.38
CA LEU A 90 37.67 -26.39 -6.04
C LEU A 90 36.28 -26.76 -6.55
N SER A 91 35.24 -26.54 -5.75
CA SER A 91 33.84 -26.74 -6.15
C SER A 91 33.48 -25.82 -7.31
N TRP A 92 33.90 -24.55 -7.25
CA TRP A 92 33.69 -23.60 -8.34
C TRP A 92 34.38 -24.01 -9.64
N ALA A 93 35.59 -24.56 -9.58
CA ALA A 93 36.32 -25.01 -10.77
C ALA A 93 35.69 -26.23 -11.47
N ILE A 94 34.77 -26.93 -10.80
CA ILE A 94 34.08 -28.13 -11.28
C ILE A 94 32.61 -27.83 -11.60
N LYS A 95 32.09 -26.67 -11.16
CA LYS A 95 30.69 -26.29 -11.33
C LYS A 95 30.42 -25.90 -12.79
N ASN A 96 29.31 -26.39 -13.35
CA ASN A 96 28.82 -25.90 -14.65
C ASN A 96 28.31 -24.46 -14.48
N GLU A 97 28.64 -23.59 -15.43
CA GLU A 97 28.35 -22.15 -15.32
C GLU A 97 26.86 -21.83 -15.56
N GLU A 98 26.13 -22.68 -16.27
CA GLU A 98 24.74 -22.45 -16.73
C GLU A 98 23.83 -23.63 -16.34
N TYR A 99 22.67 -23.32 -15.74
CA TYR A 99 21.61 -24.27 -15.40
C TYR A 99 20.32 -23.86 -16.13
N THR A 100 19.76 -24.75 -16.95
CA THR A 100 18.51 -24.51 -17.69
C THR A 100 17.40 -25.44 -17.23
N HIS A 101 16.15 -24.98 -17.28
CA HIS A 101 14.94 -25.77 -17.04
C HIS A 101 14.43 -26.40 -18.36
N ASP A 102 15.07 -27.46 -18.84
CA ASP A 102 14.57 -28.32 -19.93
C ASP A 102 13.75 -29.48 -19.31
N GLU A 103 12.85 -30.13 -20.06
CA GLU A 103 11.96 -31.19 -19.53
C GLU A 103 12.73 -32.35 -18.84
N ASP A 104 14.01 -32.52 -19.17
CA ASP A 104 14.92 -33.54 -18.61
C ASP A 104 15.91 -33.02 -17.54
N SER A 105 16.02 -31.71 -17.26
CA SER A 105 17.01 -31.16 -16.30
C SER A 105 16.40 -30.76 -14.95
N SER A 106 16.44 -31.68 -13.99
CA SER A 106 15.94 -31.53 -12.62
C SER A 106 16.73 -30.55 -11.72
N GLU A 107 17.71 -29.82 -12.25
CA GLU A 107 18.71 -29.13 -11.42
C GLU A 107 18.26 -27.75 -10.91
N VAL A 108 17.33 -27.05 -11.55
CA VAL A 108 16.88 -25.74 -11.05
C VAL A 108 15.81 -25.89 -9.95
N ARG A 109 15.00 -26.96 -10.03
CA ARG A 109 13.91 -27.29 -9.10
C ARG A 109 14.36 -27.44 -7.64
N TYR A 110 15.56 -27.96 -7.41
CA TYR A 110 16.05 -28.16 -6.05
C TYR A 110 16.52 -26.85 -5.39
N LEU A 111 16.77 -25.78 -6.14
CA LEU A 111 17.31 -24.52 -5.62
C LEU A 111 16.37 -23.87 -4.60
N THR A 112 15.07 -23.92 -4.87
CA THR A 112 14.04 -23.30 -4.03
C THR A 112 13.92 -23.92 -2.64
N ARG A 113 14.46 -25.14 -2.48
CA ARG A 113 14.27 -26.03 -1.33
C ARG A 113 12.82 -26.42 -1.08
N LEU A 114 11.89 -26.03 -1.94
CA LEU A 114 10.51 -26.46 -1.85
C LEU A 114 10.41 -27.92 -2.32
N SER A 115 9.77 -28.76 -1.51
CA SER A 115 9.38 -30.11 -1.90
C SER A 115 7.92 -30.12 -2.35
N ARG A 116 7.03 -29.61 -1.50
CA ARG A 116 5.58 -29.62 -1.74
C ARG A 116 4.87 -28.53 -0.94
N VAL A 117 3.85 -27.92 -1.53
CA VAL A 117 2.88 -27.05 -0.84
C VAL A 117 1.69 -27.89 -0.38
N TYR A 118 1.41 -27.89 0.93
CA TYR A 118 0.17 -28.37 1.53
C TYR A 118 -0.74 -27.17 1.87
N PRO A 119 -2.04 -27.35 2.12
CA PRO A 119 -2.91 -26.24 2.51
C PRO A 119 -2.44 -25.47 3.77
N HIS A 120 -1.82 -26.18 4.72
CA HIS A 120 -1.44 -25.64 6.03
C HIS A 120 0.07 -25.43 6.23
N ALA A 121 0.93 -25.92 5.32
CA ALA A 121 2.38 -25.83 5.46
C ALA A 121 3.11 -26.04 4.12
N ILE A 122 4.36 -25.59 4.03
CA ILE A 122 5.26 -25.95 2.93
C ILE A 122 6.26 -26.99 3.43
N GLU A 123 6.37 -28.10 2.73
CA GLU A 123 7.40 -29.10 2.96
C GLU A 123 8.67 -28.74 2.19
N ARG A 124 9.79 -28.74 2.91
CA ARG A 124 11.13 -28.48 2.38
C ARG A 124 11.78 -29.78 1.92
N THR A 125 12.77 -29.71 1.02
CA THR A 125 13.49 -30.86 0.46
C THR A 125 14.20 -31.75 1.50
N ASP A 126 14.41 -31.26 2.72
CA ASP A 126 14.95 -32.02 3.84
C ASP A 126 13.85 -32.61 4.77
N GLY A 127 12.59 -32.57 4.34
CA GLY A 127 11.43 -33.07 5.09
C GLY A 127 10.92 -32.13 6.19
N ALA A 128 11.48 -30.93 6.33
CA ALA A 128 10.99 -29.96 7.31
C ALA A 128 9.65 -29.33 6.86
N LEU A 129 8.72 -29.12 7.79
CA LEU A 129 7.51 -28.34 7.54
C LEU A 129 7.75 -26.88 7.92
N VAL A 130 7.43 -25.96 7.02
CA VAL A 130 7.66 -24.52 7.14
C VAL A 130 6.34 -23.78 7.14
N GLY A 131 6.21 -22.79 8.02
CA GLY A 131 5.07 -21.89 8.09
C GLY A 131 5.50 -20.47 8.46
N ALA A 132 4.61 -19.52 8.26
CA ALA A 132 4.89 -18.10 8.45
C ALA A 132 3.73 -17.35 9.12
N VAL A 133 4.06 -16.17 9.63
CA VAL A 133 3.11 -15.18 10.12
C VAL A 133 3.51 -13.83 9.51
N LYS A 134 2.55 -13.09 8.93
CA LYS A 134 2.77 -11.76 8.36
C LYS A 134 2.69 -10.74 9.48
N VAL A 135 3.60 -9.77 9.46
CA VAL A 135 3.61 -8.68 10.43
C VAL A 135 3.45 -7.38 9.67
N GLU A 136 2.35 -6.70 9.91
CA GLU A 136 2.12 -5.35 9.39
C GLU A 136 2.79 -4.34 10.32
N PRO A 137 3.77 -3.57 9.84
CA PRO A 137 4.64 -2.75 10.68
C PRO A 137 3.94 -1.49 11.19
N ALA A 138 4.53 -0.89 12.23
CA ALA A 138 4.16 0.44 12.68
C ALA A 138 4.72 1.51 11.73
N ASN A 139 4.02 2.64 11.58
CA ASN A 139 4.68 3.84 11.06
C ASN A 139 5.58 4.44 12.15
N MET A 140 6.89 4.28 12.01
CA MET A 140 7.88 4.90 12.90
C MET A 140 8.44 6.21 12.35
N ALA A 141 7.91 6.72 11.24
CA ALA A 141 8.30 8.01 10.70
C ALA A 141 7.97 9.13 11.68
N LEU A 142 8.95 10.01 11.92
CA LEU A 142 8.85 11.12 12.87
C LEU A 142 8.54 10.66 14.31
N GLU A 143 8.96 9.45 14.71
CA GLU A 143 8.89 9.00 16.09
C GLU A 143 10.18 9.34 16.87
N GLY A 144 10.01 9.74 18.13
CA GLY A 144 11.11 10.09 19.03
C GLY A 144 11.87 8.89 19.60
N GLY A 145 12.97 9.17 20.31
CA GLY A 145 13.81 8.14 20.93
C GLY A 145 13.07 7.24 21.92
N ASP A 146 12.09 7.77 22.66
CA ASP A 146 11.28 6.98 23.59
C ASP A 146 10.42 5.93 22.87
N SER A 147 9.82 6.28 21.72
CA SER A 147 9.03 5.36 20.91
C SER A 147 9.91 4.26 20.31
N TRP A 148 11.09 4.62 19.81
CA TRP A 148 12.11 3.65 19.37
C TRP A 148 12.54 2.70 20.48
N SER A 149 12.78 3.22 21.69
CA SER A 149 13.12 2.39 22.84
C SER A 149 12.00 1.41 23.20
N ARG A 150 10.73 1.80 23.09
CA ARG A 150 9.58 0.89 23.28
C ARG A 150 9.50 -0.16 22.18
N ALA A 151 9.72 0.20 20.91
CA ALA A 151 9.75 -0.74 19.80
C ALA A 151 10.85 -1.80 19.99
N VAL A 152 12.07 -1.36 20.30
CA VAL A 152 13.21 -2.22 20.62
C VAL A 152 12.92 -3.13 21.82
N GLY A 153 12.32 -2.57 22.88
CA GLY A 153 11.87 -3.35 24.05
C GLY A 153 10.87 -4.44 23.67
N SER A 154 9.87 -4.11 22.85
CA SER A 154 8.83 -5.06 22.44
C SER A 154 9.38 -6.26 21.66
N LEU A 155 10.34 -6.04 20.75
CA LEU A 155 10.97 -7.13 20.01
C LEU A 155 11.93 -7.94 20.91
N SER A 156 12.65 -7.27 21.80
CA SER A 156 13.50 -7.93 22.81
C SER A 156 12.69 -8.85 23.72
N ASP A 157 11.49 -8.42 24.13
CA ASP A 157 10.58 -9.19 24.97
C ASP A 157 9.93 -10.33 24.19
N PHE A 158 9.49 -10.09 22.95
CA PHE A 158 8.99 -11.12 22.04
C PHE A 158 10.01 -12.24 21.83
N VAL A 159 11.25 -11.90 21.46
CA VAL A 159 12.30 -12.89 21.23
C VAL A 159 12.60 -13.68 22.51
N ASN A 160 12.58 -13.03 23.67
CA ASN A 160 12.84 -13.68 24.95
C ASN A 160 11.70 -14.57 25.47
N ALA A 161 10.45 -14.21 25.22
CA ALA A 161 9.29 -14.92 25.73
C ALA A 161 8.72 -15.95 24.76
N THR A 162 8.95 -15.78 23.46
CA THR A 162 8.25 -16.51 22.39
C THR A 162 9.19 -17.32 21.51
N VAL A 163 10.44 -16.89 21.29
CA VAL A 163 11.38 -17.56 20.37
C VAL A 163 12.34 -18.46 21.15
N ASP A 164 11.87 -19.65 21.53
CA ASP A 164 12.65 -20.73 22.14
C ASP A 164 13.03 -21.85 21.16
N PHE A 165 12.63 -21.70 19.90
CA PHE A 165 13.00 -22.52 18.74
C PHE A 165 13.62 -21.65 17.63
N PRO A 166 14.29 -22.24 16.62
CA PRO A 166 14.77 -21.50 15.46
C PRO A 166 13.65 -20.80 14.70
N ALA A 167 13.82 -19.50 14.50
CA ALA A 167 12.93 -18.67 13.71
C ALA A 167 13.75 -17.70 12.86
N LYS A 168 13.14 -17.15 11.81
CA LYS A 168 13.74 -16.06 11.04
C LYS A 168 12.73 -14.96 10.79
N ILE A 169 13.22 -13.73 10.81
CA ILE A 169 12.46 -12.58 10.31
C ILE A 169 12.90 -12.37 8.87
N TYR A 170 11.95 -12.50 7.95
CA TYR A 170 12.16 -12.36 6.52
C TYR A 170 11.49 -11.08 6.04
N LEU A 171 12.21 -10.30 5.23
CA LEU A 171 11.75 -9.08 4.62
C LEU A 171 11.97 -9.21 3.12
N THR A 172 10.99 -8.83 2.30
CA THR A 172 11.10 -8.79 0.85
C THR A 172 10.71 -7.42 0.31
N SER A 173 11.35 -6.99 -0.77
CA SER A 173 10.94 -5.85 -1.57
C SER A 173 10.01 -6.35 -2.67
N ARG A 174 8.78 -5.87 -2.71
CA ARG A 174 7.81 -6.18 -3.77
C ARG A 174 7.55 -4.93 -4.60
N GLU A 175 7.58 -5.07 -5.92
CA GLU A 175 7.16 -4.01 -6.83
C GLU A 175 5.65 -4.09 -7.01
N ILE A 176 4.99 -2.97 -6.82
CA ILE A 176 3.57 -2.79 -7.11
C ILE A 176 3.48 -1.84 -8.29
N ASP A 177 2.96 -2.33 -9.41
CA ASP A 177 2.63 -1.49 -10.56
C ASP A 177 1.35 -0.69 -10.32
N ASN A 178 1.10 0.26 -11.21
CA ASN A 178 -0.08 1.11 -11.18
C ASN A 178 -1.06 0.75 -12.30
N ASP A 179 -1.00 -0.47 -12.82
CA ASP A 179 -1.78 -0.85 -14.00
C ASP A 179 -3.27 -0.69 -13.76
N ASP A 180 -3.77 -1.07 -12.58
CA ASP A 180 -5.18 -0.90 -12.22
C ASP A 180 -5.61 0.58 -12.16
N VAL A 181 -4.66 1.47 -11.84
CA VAL A 181 -4.90 2.90 -11.90
C VAL A 181 -5.01 3.35 -13.35
N VAL A 182 -4.08 2.92 -14.20
CA VAL A 182 -4.05 3.24 -15.63
C VAL A 182 -5.28 2.68 -16.36
N ARG A 183 -5.66 1.42 -16.10
CA ARG A 183 -6.87 0.77 -16.65
C ARG A 183 -8.12 1.56 -16.29
N ALA A 184 -8.29 1.90 -15.02
CA ALA A 184 -9.43 2.71 -14.60
C ALA A 184 -9.45 4.10 -15.25
N HIS A 185 -8.29 4.76 -15.41
CA HIS A 185 -8.22 6.07 -16.09
C HIS A 185 -8.55 5.94 -17.58
N ARG A 186 -8.17 4.84 -18.22
CA ARG A 186 -8.52 4.53 -19.61
C ARG A 186 -10.02 4.32 -19.76
N ASP A 187 -10.65 3.60 -18.85
CA ASP A 187 -12.10 3.37 -18.86
C ASP A 187 -12.87 4.69 -18.72
N ARG A 188 -12.37 5.61 -17.88
CA ARG A 188 -12.95 6.94 -17.63
C ARG A 188 -13.06 7.82 -18.88
N LEU A 189 -12.19 7.66 -19.89
CA LEU A 189 -12.30 8.40 -21.16
C LEU A 189 -13.64 8.15 -21.90
N GLY A 190 -14.28 7.02 -21.61
CA GLY A 190 -15.60 6.69 -22.13
C GLY A 190 -16.74 7.51 -21.52
N ASP A 191 -16.53 8.09 -20.34
CA ASP A 191 -17.59 8.60 -19.50
C ASP A 191 -18.17 9.94 -20.01
N PRO A 192 -19.49 10.17 -19.87
CA PRO A 192 -20.11 11.40 -20.31
C PRO A 192 -19.54 12.67 -19.64
N ASP A 193 -19.17 12.58 -18.36
CA ASP A 193 -18.64 13.73 -17.61
C ASP A 193 -17.24 14.14 -18.08
N VAL A 194 -16.40 13.18 -18.50
CA VAL A 194 -15.09 13.41 -19.11
C VAL A 194 -15.22 14.01 -20.50
N ARG A 195 -16.03 13.41 -21.39
CA ARG A 195 -16.23 13.92 -22.77
C ARG A 195 -16.84 15.30 -22.84
N SER A 196 -17.59 15.69 -21.80
CA SER A 196 -18.13 17.05 -21.70
C SER A 196 -17.12 18.08 -21.20
N ARG A 197 -15.93 17.66 -20.74
CA ARG A 197 -14.90 18.49 -20.09
C ARG A 197 -13.53 18.27 -20.71
N PRO A 198 -13.13 19.10 -21.69
CA PRO A 198 -11.85 18.94 -22.38
C PRO A 198 -10.61 18.95 -21.47
N VAL A 199 -10.64 19.68 -20.34
CA VAL A 199 -9.51 19.68 -19.38
C VAL A 199 -9.37 18.35 -18.65
N LEU A 200 -10.48 17.71 -18.28
CA LEU A 200 -10.46 16.41 -17.61
C LEU A 200 -10.06 15.30 -18.59
N GLU A 201 -10.58 15.36 -19.83
CA GLU A 201 -10.16 14.48 -20.92
C GLU A 201 -8.66 14.62 -21.20
N TRP A 202 -8.16 15.85 -21.37
CA TRP A 202 -6.74 16.11 -21.58
C TRP A 202 -5.85 15.59 -20.45
N LEU A 203 -6.24 15.78 -19.18
CA LEU A 203 -5.47 15.25 -18.04
C LEU A 203 -5.41 13.71 -18.02
N LEU A 204 -6.50 13.04 -18.40
CA LEU A 204 -6.54 11.58 -18.51
C LEU A 204 -5.69 11.11 -19.69
N GLU A 205 -5.78 11.76 -20.85
CA GLU A 205 -4.96 11.45 -22.02
C GLU A 205 -3.46 11.62 -21.73
N GLN A 206 -3.04 12.74 -21.12
CA GLN A 206 -1.63 12.93 -20.75
C GLN A 206 -1.14 11.89 -19.74
N TYR A 207 -1.98 11.52 -18.77
CA TYR A 207 -1.64 10.47 -17.83
C TYR A 207 -1.48 9.11 -18.53
N LEU A 208 -2.35 8.79 -19.48
CA LEU A 208 -2.28 7.55 -20.25
C LEU A 208 -1.07 7.55 -21.19
N ASP A 209 -0.80 8.64 -21.89
CA ASP A 209 0.36 8.78 -22.78
C ASP A 209 1.68 8.57 -22.02
N TYR A 210 1.75 9.01 -20.76
CA TYR A 210 2.92 8.80 -19.91
C TYR A 210 3.05 7.35 -19.40
N ASN A 211 1.93 6.67 -19.16
CA ASN A 211 1.89 5.30 -18.60
C ASN A 211 1.53 4.22 -19.66
N THR A 212 1.73 4.52 -20.94
CA THR A 212 1.57 3.55 -22.03
C THR A 212 2.74 3.64 -22.99
N ASN A 213 3.12 2.49 -23.54
CA ASN A 213 4.20 2.43 -24.52
C ASN A 213 3.71 2.81 -25.93
N GLY A 214 4.63 2.87 -26.90
CA GLY A 214 4.31 3.27 -28.29
C GLY A 214 3.32 2.34 -29.03
N ASP A 215 3.06 1.14 -28.49
CA ASP A 215 2.09 0.17 -29.01
C ASP A 215 0.73 0.26 -28.28
N GLY A 216 0.61 1.12 -27.25
CA GLY A 216 -0.59 1.33 -26.44
C GLY A 216 -0.78 0.35 -25.29
N GLU A 217 0.21 -0.50 -25.01
CA GLU A 217 0.21 -1.37 -23.83
C GLU A 217 0.55 -0.56 -22.58
N ILE A 218 0.05 -1.00 -21.42
CA ILE A 218 0.29 -0.31 -20.15
C ILE A 218 1.75 -0.53 -19.74
N ASP A 219 2.42 0.57 -19.41
CA ASP A 219 3.79 0.61 -18.89
C ASP A 219 3.79 1.62 -17.75
N SER A 220 3.25 1.19 -16.61
CA SER A 220 2.98 2.07 -15.48
C SER A 220 4.17 2.15 -14.53
N GLU A 221 4.32 3.28 -13.83
CA GLU A 221 5.37 3.40 -12.82
C GLU A 221 5.17 2.38 -11.69
N THR A 222 6.23 1.67 -11.32
CA THR A 222 6.23 0.75 -10.19
C THR A 222 6.67 1.44 -8.90
N SER A 223 6.12 0.98 -7.78
CA SER A 223 6.49 1.41 -6.44
C SER A 223 6.95 0.22 -5.61
N THR A 224 8.13 0.31 -5.02
CA THR A 224 8.65 -0.74 -4.15
C THR A 224 8.08 -0.60 -2.74
N VAL A 225 7.35 -1.61 -2.30
CA VAL A 225 6.92 -1.78 -0.91
C VAL A 225 7.70 -2.92 -0.23
N ARG A 226 7.60 -3.00 1.09
CA ARG A 226 8.21 -4.08 1.87
C ARG A 226 7.17 -4.91 2.59
N GLU A 227 7.30 -6.22 2.50
CA GLU A 227 6.51 -7.17 3.27
C GLU A 227 7.39 -7.82 4.34
N TYR A 228 6.79 -8.13 5.50
CA TYR A 228 7.50 -8.64 6.68
C TYR A 228 6.87 -9.94 7.17
N TYR A 229 7.70 -10.95 7.35
CA TYR A 229 7.29 -12.30 7.74
C TYR A 229 8.13 -12.82 8.90
N ILE A 230 7.50 -13.51 9.85
CA ILE A 230 8.20 -14.35 10.83
C ILE A 230 8.00 -15.80 10.43
N ILE A 231 9.08 -16.49 10.10
CA ILE A 231 9.06 -17.85 9.53
C ILE A 231 9.72 -18.81 10.52
N THR A 232 9.12 -19.99 10.71
CA THR A 232 9.70 -21.09 11.48
C THR A 232 9.56 -22.40 10.72
N ALA A 233 10.37 -23.38 11.10
CA ALA A 233 10.35 -24.71 10.51
C ALA A 233 10.42 -25.78 11.60
N VAL A 234 9.83 -26.94 11.33
CA VAL A 234 9.87 -28.13 12.18
C VAL A 234 10.53 -29.26 11.41
N THR A 235 11.62 -29.79 11.96
CA THR A 235 12.42 -30.89 11.43
C THR A 235 12.09 -32.20 12.16
N ASP A 236 12.56 -33.34 11.66
CA ASP A 236 12.43 -34.62 12.37
C ASP A 236 13.00 -34.56 13.80
N SER A 237 14.15 -33.90 13.96
CA SER A 237 14.81 -33.78 15.26
C SER A 237 14.04 -32.98 16.30
N ASP A 238 13.13 -32.09 15.87
CA ASP A 238 12.27 -31.35 16.78
C ASP A 238 11.24 -32.29 17.43
N VAL A 239 10.72 -33.26 16.67
CA VAL A 239 9.69 -34.20 17.12
C VAL A 239 10.27 -35.30 18.02
N ASP A 240 11.48 -35.77 17.73
CA ASP A 240 12.17 -36.79 18.55
C ASP A 240 12.38 -36.32 20.00
N THR A 241 12.59 -35.02 20.22
CA THR A 241 12.78 -34.44 21.57
C THR A 241 11.47 -34.33 22.37
N VAL A 242 10.32 -34.30 21.70
CA VAL A 242 8.99 -34.29 22.34
C VAL A 242 8.63 -35.68 22.89
N ASP A 243 9.08 -36.75 22.24
CA ASP A 243 8.86 -38.14 22.71
C ASP A 243 9.73 -38.49 23.95
N GLU A 244 10.91 -37.90 24.10
CA GLU A 244 11.74 -38.07 25.30
C GLU A 244 11.25 -37.26 26.52
N SER A 245 10.51 -36.16 26.29
CA SER A 245 10.04 -35.24 27.34
C SER A 245 8.55 -35.38 27.69
N GLY A 246 7.77 -36.09 26.87
CA GLY A 246 6.39 -36.47 27.18
C GLY A 246 6.31 -37.50 28.31
N ASP A 247 5.38 -37.30 29.23
CA ASP A 247 4.98 -38.21 30.32
C ASP A 247 4.52 -39.58 29.76
N SER A 248 5.45 -40.40 29.28
CA SER A 248 5.15 -41.77 28.92
C SER A 248 5.10 -42.60 30.21
N VAL A 249 3.99 -43.30 30.39
CA VAL A 249 3.75 -44.29 31.47
C VAL A 249 4.88 -45.35 31.53
N LEU A 250 5.71 -45.44 30.49
CA LEU A 250 6.86 -46.32 30.36
C LEU A 250 8.10 -45.87 31.16
N ALA A 251 8.33 -44.55 31.33
CA ALA A 251 9.45 -44.04 32.14
C ALA A 251 9.32 -44.46 33.62
N TYR A 252 8.09 -44.53 34.14
CA TYR A 252 7.81 -44.97 35.51
C TYR A 252 7.98 -46.49 35.72
N LEU A 253 7.91 -47.28 34.64
CA LEU A 253 8.06 -48.75 34.68
C LEU A 253 9.51 -49.21 34.51
N ALA A 254 10.38 -48.37 33.94
CA ALA A 254 11.82 -48.63 33.78
C ALA A 254 12.59 -48.63 35.13
N ASP A 255 12.09 -47.89 36.13
CA ASP A 255 12.72 -47.73 37.45
C ASP A 255 12.38 -48.85 38.47
N LEU A 256 11.53 -49.82 38.09
CA LEU A 256 11.20 -50.95 38.97
C LEU A 256 12.29 -52.04 38.92
N PRO A 257 12.97 -52.32 40.05
CA PRO A 257 13.98 -53.35 40.09
C PRO A 257 13.28 -54.70 39.96
N VAL A 258 13.47 -55.36 38.81
CA VAL A 258 13.06 -56.71 38.38
C VAL A 258 12.23 -56.73 37.08
N ILE A 259 11.52 -55.66 36.71
CA ILE A 259 10.70 -55.63 35.47
C ILE A 259 11.49 -55.10 34.25
N GLY A 260 12.49 -54.23 34.46
CA GLY A 260 13.31 -53.66 33.37
C GLY A 260 14.14 -54.65 32.54
N LYS A 261 14.33 -55.90 33.00
CA LYS A 261 15.05 -56.93 32.23
C LYS A 261 14.16 -57.74 31.27
N LEU A 262 12.84 -57.60 31.36
CA LEU A 262 11.89 -58.25 30.45
C LEU A 262 11.44 -57.32 29.30
N PHE A 263 11.54 -56.00 29.48
CA PHE A 263 11.18 -54.99 28.47
C PHE A 263 12.31 -54.58 27.51
N THR A 264 13.56 -54.96 27.77
CA THR A 264 14.71 -54.69 26.86
C THR A 264 14.74 -55.59 25.62
N ARG A 265 13.67 -56.36 25.35
CA ARG A 265 13.55 -57.24 24.18
C ARG A 265 12.42 -56.86 23.22
N PHE A 266 11.67 -55.81 23.54
CA PHE A 266 10.78 -55.09 22.62
C PHE A 266 11.35 -53.67 22.52
N GLN A 267 12.44 -53.52 21.78
CA GLN A 267 12.88 -52.22 21.30
C GLN A 267 11.86 -51.78 20.25
N SER A 268 11.27 -50.61 20.50
CA SER A 268 10.30 -49.84 19.70
C SER A 268 10.16 -50.25 18.23
N ASP A 269 8.94 -50.60 17.81
CA ASP A 269 8.49 -50.19 16.48
C ASP A 269 8.64 -48.66 16.45
N GLY A 270 9.48 -48.13 15.56
CA GLY A 270 9.63 -46.68 15.40
C GLY A 270 8.30 -46.04 14.98
N LEU A 271 8.15 -44.74 15.22
CA LEU A 271 7.04 -43.97 14.68
C LEU A 271 6.96 -44.19 13.16
N THR A 272 5.76 -44.39 12.64
CA THR A 272 5.53 -44.45 11.20
C THR A 272 5.72 -43.06 10.57
N ASP A 273 6.05 -42.99 9.28
CA ASP A 273 6.24 -41.71 8.58
C ASP A 273 5.01 -40.79 8.66
N ALA A 274 3.81 -41.39 8.70
CA ALA A 274 2.54 -40.68 8.91
C ALA A 274 2.43 -40.08 10.32
N GLU A 275 2.87 -40.79 11.36
CA GLU A 275 2.89 -40.29 12.73
C GLU A 275 3.91 -39.16 12.91
N ILE A 276 5.11 -39.28 12.31
CA ILE A 276 6.13 -38.22 12.31
C ILE A 276 5.57 -36.96 11.63
N THR A 277 4.92 -37.12 10.48
CA THR A 277 4.31 -35.99 9.75
C THR A 277 3.23 -35.30 10.59
N GLN A 278 2.32 -36.06 11.21
CA GLN A 278 1.28 -35.50 12.07
C GLN A 278 1.87 -34.75 13.28
N LEU A 279 2.94 -35.27 13.88
CA LEU A 279 3.61 -34.61 14.99
C LEU A 279 4.30 -33.31 14.55
N LYS A 280 4.93 -33.29 13.36
CA LYS A 280 5.49 -32.05 12.79
C LYS A 280 4.41 -31.00 12.54
N GLU A 281 3.25 -31.40 12.02
CA GLU A 281 2.12 -30.48 11.79
C GLU A 281 1.63 -29.86 13.09
N ASN A 282 1.41 -30.68 14.12
CA ASN A 282 0.97 -30.21 15.43
C ASN A 282 2.00 -29.27 16.07
N GLU A 283 3.29 -29.60 15.97
CA GLU A 283 4.37 -28.76 16.49
C GLU A 283 4.49 -27.45 15.70
N LEU A 284 4.33 -27.49 14.37
CA LEU A 284 4.34 -26.28 13.54
C LEU A 284 3.17 -25.36 13.89
N GLU A 285 1.96 -25.90 14.03
CA GLU A 285 0.78 -25.15 14.46
C GLU A 285 0.99 -24.52 15.84
N SER A 286 1.60 -25.27 16.78
CA SER A 286 1.98 -24.78 18.11
C SER A 286 2.95 -23.59 18.01
N ARG A 287 4.04 -23.72 17.23
CA ARG A 287 5.03 -22.64 17.03
C ARG A 287 4.41 -21.40 16.38
N LEU A 288 3.57 -21.57 15.36
CA LEU A 288 2.88 -20.46 14.68
C LEU A 288 1.88 -19.76 15.60
N SER A 289 1.13 -20.51 16.41
CA SER A 289 0.22 -19.96 17.42
C SER A 289 1.00 -19.15 18.48
N GLN A 290 2.14 -19.69 18.94
CA GLN A 290 3.03 -19.01 19.87
C GLN A 290 3.60 -17.71 19.27
N ILE A 291 4.13 -17.76 18.03
CA ILE A 291 4.58 -16.58 17.29
C ILE A 291 3.46 -15.56 17.16
N ARG A 292 2.27 -15.97 16.69
CA ARG A 292 1.13 -15.07 16.50
C ARG A 292 0.68 -14.41 17.81
N SER A 293 0.63 -15.17 18.90
CA SER A 293 0.26 -14.63 20.21
C SER A 293 1.33 -13.68 20.77
N GLY A 294 2.61 -13.99 20.59
CA GLY A 294 3.71 -13.14 21.04
C GLY A 294 3.87 -11.88 20.18
N ALA A 295 3.74 -12.00 18.85
CA ALA A 295 3.94 -10.90 17.92
C ALA A 295 2.87 -9.80 18.09
N LYS A 296 1.68 -10.12 18.62
CA LYS A 296 0.66 -9.13 19.01
C LYS A 296 1.13 -8.12 20.07
N SER A 297 2.19 -8.42 20.83
CA SER A 297 2.78 -7.46 21.77
C SER A 297 3.87 -6.58 21.14
N LEU A 298 4.20 -6.78 19.86
CA LEU A 298 5.11 -5.90 19.13
C LEU A 298 4.51 -4.50 19.07
N TYR A 299 5.37 -3.49 19.23
CA TYR A 299 4.95 -2.11 19.33
C TYR A 299 4.24 -1.66 18.04
N ARG A 300 2.93 -1.36 18.16
CA ARG A 300 2.08 -0.83 17.07
C ARG A 300 2.10 -1.66 15.77
N CYS A 301 2.31 -2.97 15.86
CA CYS A 301 2.25 -3.88 14.72
C CYS A 301 0.93 -4.68 14.75
N SER A 302 0.40 -5.05 13.59
CA SER A 302 -0.64 -6.07 13.44
C SER A 302 -0.08 -7.35 12.86
N VAL A 303 -0.79 -8.46 13.07
CA VAL A 303 -0.25 -9.80 12.84
C VAL A 303 -1.33 -10.71 12.26
N ASP A 304 -1.05 -11.22 11.05
CA ASP A 304 -1.98 -12.01 10.27
C ASP A 304 -1.39 -13.40 9.96
N PRO A 305 -2.22 -14.46 9.99
CA PRO A 305 -1.78 -15.79 9.58
C PRO A 305 -1.43 -15.77 8.08
N VAL A 306 -0.41 -16.55 7.70
CA VAL A 306 0.00 -16.69 6.30
C VAL A 306 -0.40 -18.08 5.84
N GLU A 307 -1.16 -18.13 4.77
CA GLU A 307 -1.50 -19.39 4.12
C GLU A 307 -0.32 -19.93 3.32
N ALA A 308 -0.27 -21.24 3.12
CA ALA A 308 0.90 -21.87 2.50
C ALA A 308 1.12 -21.41 1.05
N HIS A 309 0.06 -21.09 0.30
CA HIS A 309 0.19 -20.55 -1.05
C HIS A 309 0.77 -19.14 -1.06
N GLU A 310 0.54 -18.32 -0.02
CA GLU A 310 1.12 -16.97 0.06
C GLU A 310 2.62 -17.08 0.32
N LEU A 311 3.04 -17.98 1.22
CA LEU A 311 4.45 -18.26 1.41
C LEU A 311 5.10 -18.86 0.15
N ALA A 312 4.36 -19.63 -0.65
CA ALA A 312 4.81 -20.14 -1.93
C ALA A 312 4.95 -19.01 -2.98
N ARG A 313 4.02 -18.06 -3.02
CA ARG A 313 4.10 -16.81 -3.83
C ARG A 313 5.38 -16.06 -3.49
N VAL A 314 5.59 -15.73 -2.22
CA VAL A 314 6.79 -15.01 -1.76
C VAL A 314 8.07 -15.77 -2.13
N THR A 315 8.04 -17.11 -2.09
CA THR A 315 9.16 -17.94 -2.55
C THR A 315 9.36 -17.85 -4.06
N LYS A 316 8.30 -17.87 -4.86
CA LYS A 316 8.36 -17.74 -6.32
C LYS A 316 8.91 -16.38 -6.72
N GLU A 317 8.38 -15.29 -6.17
CA GLU A 317 8.83 -13.92 -6.44
C GLU A 317 10.31 -13.74 -6.05
N TYR A 318 10.76 -14.36 -4.95
CA TYR A 318 12.18 -14.33 -4.55
C TYR A 318 13.10 -14.97 -5.61
N TRP A 319 12.70 -16.10 -6.20
CA TRP A 319 13.54 -16.85 -7.14
C TRP A 319 13.43 -16.39 -8.59
N THR A 320 12.29 -15.84 -8.98
CA THR A 320 12.03 -15.35 -10.35
C THR A 320 12.21 -13.85 -10.49
N ASN A 321 12.12 -13.10 -9.38
CA ASN A 321 12.09 -11.63 -9.37
C ASN A 321 10.92 -11.04 -10.18
N GLN A 322 9.86 -11.81 -10.37
CA GLN A 322 8.61 -11.43 -11.03
C GLN A 322 7.50 -11.35 -10.00
N THR A 323 6.67 -10.32 -10.08
CA THR A 323 5.52 -10.12 -9.17
C THR A 323 4.34 -10.97 -9.63
N GLU A 324 3.65 -11.61 -8.69
CA GLU A 324 2.55 -12.53 -8.98
C GLU A 324 1.24 -12.07 -8.32
N GLU A 325 0.13 -12.19 -9.05
CA GLU A 325 -1.20 -12.02 -8.48
C GLU A 325 -1.62 -13.28 -7.70
N TYR A 326 -2.47 -13.09 -6.69
CA TYR A 326 -2.84 -14.17 -5.79
C TYR A 326 -3.76 -15.19 -6.47
N ASP A 327 -4.70 -14.77 -7.31
CA ASP A 327 -5.63 -15.72 -7.96
C ASP A 327 -4.86 -16.68 -8.89
N ASP A 328 -3.82 -16.19 -9.58
CA ASP A 328 -2.95 -17.00 -10.43
C ASP A 328 -2.15 -18.05 -9.64
N ILE A 329 -1.78 -17.76 -8.38
CA ILE A 329 -0.99 -18.67 -7.57
C ILE A 329 -1.79 -19.87 -7.09
N GLU A 330 -3.06 -19.68 -6.72
CA GLU A 330 -3.93 -20.79 -6.31
C GLU A 330 -4.19 -21.77 -7.46
N GLU A 331 -4.38 -21.25 -8.68
CA GLU A 331 -4.54 -22.06 -9.89
C GLU A 331 -3.26 -22.84 -10.24
N ALA A 332 -2.08 -22.28 -9.94
CA ALA A 332 -0.78 -22.88 -10.25
C ALA A 332 -0.39 -24.07 -9.34
N PHE A 333 -0.98 -24.21 -8.15
CA PHE A 333 -0.67 -25.28 -7.17
C PHE A 333 -1.81 -26.30 -7.01
N PRO A 334 -1.96 -27.27 -7.94
CA PRO A 334 -3.03 -28.26 -7.86
C PRO A 334 -2.83 -29.21 -6.66
N THR A 335 -3.82 -29.25 -5.77
CA THR A 335 -3.82 -30.16 -4.59
C THR A 335 -3.99 -31.63 -4.95
N SER A 336 -4.43 -31.94 -6.18
CA SER A 336 -4.58 -33.29 -6.72
C SER A 336 -3.77 -33.44 -8.02
N PRO A 337 -3.15 -34.61 -8.26
CA PRO A 337 -2.39 -34.83 -9.50
C PRO A 337 -3.30 -34.69 -10.73
N VAL A 338 -2.83 -33.95 -11.73
CA VAL A 338 -3.53 -33.84 -13.02
C VAL A 338 -3.47 -35.20 -13.70
N VAL A 339 -4.61 -35.88 -13.81
CA VAL A 339 -4.73 -37.11 -14.60
C VAL A 339 -4.55 -36.70 -16.06
N ALA A 340 -3.39 -37.00 -16.64
CA ALA A 340 -3.18 -36.90 -18.08
C ALA A 340 -4.15 -37.86 -18.79
N GLY A 341 -5.31 -37.34 -19.17
CA GLY A 341 -6.33 -38.08 -19.91
C GLY A 341 -5.87 -38.29 -21.35
N ASP A 342 -5.42 -39.51 -21.65
CA ASP A 342 -5.30 -39.98 -23.03
C ASP A 342 -6.74 -40.06 -23.61
N GLU A 343 -7.05 -39.20 -24.58
CA GLU A 343 -8.34 -39.15 -25.27
C GLU A 343 -8.65 -40.48 -25.96
N ARG A 344 -9.33 -41.40 -25.26
CA ARG A 344 -10.11 -42.47 -25.89
C ARG A 344 -11.44 -42.70 -25.18
N THR A 345 -12.47 -42.13 -25.80
CA THR A 345 -13.89 -42.51 -25.77
C THR A 345 -14.19 -43.93 -25.26
N ASN A 346 -15.00 -44.07 -24.20
CA ASN A 346 -16.25 -44.85 -24.22
C ASN A 346 -17.10 -44.76 -22.94
N SER A 347 -18.28 -44.15 -23.12
CA SER A 347 -19.62 -44.53 -22.66
C SER A 347 -19.85 -45.23 -21.30
N VAL A 348 -20.55 -44.51 -20.42
CA VAL A 348 -21.81 -44.87 -19.71
C VAL A 348 -22.01 -46.30 -19.21
N GLY A 349 -22.28 -46.44 -17.90
CA GLY A 349 -22.98 -47.61 -17.32
C GLY A 349 -23.22 -47.51 -15.82
N THR A 350 -24.41 -47.03 -15.44
CA THR A 350 -24.98 -47.03 -14.08
C THR A 350 -25.26 -48.43 -13.52
N GLY A 351 -24.98 -48.64 -12.23
CA GLY A 351 -25.85 -49.40 -11.32
C GLY A 351 -25.26 -50.59 -10.55
N GLY A 352 -25.59 -50.66 -9.25
CA GLY A 352 -25.90 -51.93 -8.58
C GLY A 352 -25.01 -52.35 -7.41
N VAL A 353 -25.51 -52.14 -6.19
CA VAL A 353 -25.05 -52.73 -4.92
C VAL A 353 -25.47 -54.21 -4.86
N ASP A 354 -24.56 -55.11 -4.45
CA ASP A 354 -24.74 -56.16 -3.41
C ASP A 354 -23.68 -57.28 -3.50
N GLY A 355 -23.23 -57.75 -2.33
CA GLY A 355 -22.84 -59.15 -2.14
C GLY A 355 -21.42 -59.43 -1.65
N ALA A 356 -21.27 -59.63 -0.34
CA ALA A 356 -20.08 -60.18 0.30
C ALA A 356 -19.94 -61.70 0.07
N SER A 357 -18.70 -62.18 -0.15
CA SER A 357 -18.20 -63.46 0.41
C SER A 357 -16.69 -63.63 0.20
N ASP A 358 -16.00 -63.81 1.32
CA ASP A 358 -14.76 -64.55 1.59
C ASP A 358 -13.92 -65.05 0.41
N THR A 359 -12.67 -64.56 0.31
CA THR A 359 -11.49 -65.38 0.03
C THR A 359 -10.25 -64.66 0.59
N GLU A 360 -9.72 -65.17 1.71
CA GLU A 360 -8.36 -64.87 2.17
C GLU A 360 -7.33 -65.57 1.25
N VAL A 361 -6.14 -64.96 1.18
CA VAL A 361 -4.89 -65.40 0.54
C VAL A 361 -4.68 -64.89 -0.90
N GLU A 362 -4.27 -63.63 -1.04
CA GLU A 362 -3.30 -63.06 -1.99
C GLU A 362 -3.30 -61.52 -1.81
N ASN A 363 -2.59 -61.00 -0.80
CA ASN A 363 -2.61 -59.56 -0.48
C ASN A 363 -1.26 -59.05 0.07
N GLU A 364 -0.16 -59.46 -0.57
CA GLU A 364 1.15 -58.78 -0.39
C GLU A 364 1.56 -58.05 -1.68
N GLU A 365 1.25 -58.57 -2.88
CA GLU A 365 1.61 -57.90 -4.15
C GLU A 365 0.71 -56.70 -4.53
N LYS A 366 -0.49 -56.57 -3.94
CA LYS A 366 -1.40 -55.42 -4.20
C LYS A 366 -1.11 -54.19 -3.35
N LEU A 367 -0.62 -54.38 -2.12
CA LEU A 367 -0.17 -53.28 -1.25
C LEU A 367 1.09 -52.63 -1.83
N ASP A 368 2.04 -53.44 -2.33
CA ASP A 368 3.23 -52.93 -3.02
C ASP A 368 2.91 -52.19 -4.34
N GLN A 369 1.78 -52.49 -4.98
CA GLN A 369 1.32 -51.80 -6.20
C GLN A 369 0.54 -50.51 -5.88
N GLU A 370 -0.33 -50.50 -4.86
CA GLU A 370 -1.02 -49.29 -4.40
C GLU A 370 -0.06 -48.30 -3.72
N GLU A 371 0.96 -48.75 -2.99
CA GLU A 371 2.04 -47.89 -2.47
C GLU A 371 2.92 -47.33 -3.58
N LYS A 372 3.19 -48.09 -4.65
CA LYS A 372 3.93 -47.57 -5.81
C LYS A 372 3.11 -46.57 -6.63
N GLU A 373 1.84 -46.84 -6.87
CA GLU A 373 0.97 -45.91 -7.62
C GLU A 373 0.75 -44.60 -6.84
N SER A 374 0.60 -44.66 -5.51
CA SER A 374 0.50 -43.46 -4.66
C SER A 374 1.83 -42.71 -4.56
N SER A 375 2.96 -43.40 -4.42
CA SER A 375 4.31 -42.81 -4.46
C SER A 375 4.59 -42.10 -5.79
N GLU A 376 4.27 -42.72 -6.93
CA GLU A 376 4.48 -42.13 -8.25
C GLU A 376 3.57 -40.90 -8.49
N GLN A 377 2.35 -40.92 -7.95
CA GLN A 377 1.44 -39.77 -7.99
C GLN A 377 1.94 -38.61 -7.11
N LEU A 378 2.43 -38.89 -5.91
CA LEU A 378 3.01 -37.89 -4.99
C LEU A 378 4.26 -37.23 -5.60
N ASP A 379 5.13 -38.02 -6.24
CA ASP A 379 6.30 -37.52 -6.97
C ASP A 379 5.91 -36.64 -8.16
N SER A 380 4.77 -36.89 -8.80
CA SER A 380 4.28 -36.06 -9.92
C SER A 380 3.81 -34.68 -9.46
N THR A 381 3.07 -34.59 -8.34
CA THR A 381 2.60 -33.32 -7.77
C THR A 381 3.75 -32.50 -7.20
N SER A 382 4.69 -33.13 -6.48
CA SER A 382 5.89 -32.45 -5.96
C SER A 382 6.71 -31.82 -7.09
N LYS A 383 6.89 -32.53 -8.21
CA LYS A 383 7.58 -32.00 -9.40
C LYS A 383 6.86 -30.79 -10.00
N ILE A 384 5.52 -30.79 -10.04
CA ILE A 384 4.74 -29.63 -10.52
C ILE A 384 4.98 -28.43 -9.60
N HIS A 385 4.78 -28.60 -8.29
CA HIS A 385 4.96 -27.52 -7.32
C HIS A 385 6.38 -26.93 -7.35
N GLN A 386 7.40 -27.77 -7.47
CA GLN A 386 8.78 -27.32 -7.64
C GLN A 386 9.00 -26.52 -8.93
N SER A 387 8.36 -26.92 -10.03
CA SER A 387 8.50 -26.25 -11.33
C SER A 387 7.84 -24.87 -11.35
N VAL A 388 6.75 -24.69 -10.59
CA VAL A 388 6.01 -23.42 -10.50
C VAL A 388 6.85 -22.32 -9.81
N VAL A 389 7.68 -22.70 -8.84
CA VAL A 389 8.45 -21.77 -8.00
C VAL A 389 9.89 -21.59 -8.49
N ALA A 390 10.41 -22.57 -9.23
CA ALA A 390 11.77 -22.53 -9.71
C ALA A 390 11.94 -21.49 -10.83
N PRO A 391 13.09 -20.80 -10.88
CA PRO A 391 13.43 -20.01 -12.04
C PRO A 391 13.63 -20.93 -13.26
N THR A 392 13.53 -20.34 -14.44
CA THR A 392 13.78 -20.98 -15.73
C THR A 392 15.26 -21.22 -15.97
N THR A 393 16.11 -20.23 -15.67
CA THR A 393 17.57 -20.33 -15.83
C THR A 393 18.32 -19.72 -14.64
N VAL A 394 19.49 -20.28 -14.32
CA VAL A 394 20.41 -19.69 -13.34
C VAL A 394 21.86 -19.80 -13.80
N ASP A 395 22.48 -18.66 -14.04
CA ASP A 395 23.91 -18.55 -14.33
C ASP A 395 24.68 -18.14 -13.08
N TRP A 396 25.68 -18.94 -12.72
CA TRP A 396 26.48 -18.68 -11.54
C TRP A 396 27.75 -17.92 -11.86
N GLU A 397 27.90 -16.75 -11.24
CA GLU A 397 29.09 -15.95 -11.33
C GLU A 397 29.85 -15.89 -9.99
N THR A 398 31.13 -15.49 -10.05
CA THR A 398 31.99 -15.54 -8.85
C THR A 398 31.44 -14.68 -7.70
N THR A 399 30.76 -13.57 -8.00
CA THR A 399 30.27 -12.60 -7.01
C THR A 399 28.80 -12.22 -7.19
N TYR A 400 28.09 -12.86 -8.12
CA TYR A 400 26.66 -12.65 -8.39
C TYR A 400 26.09 -13.89 -9.08
N ALA A 401 24.79 -13.94 -9.33
CA ALA A 401 24.17 -14.88 -10.25
C ALA A 401 23.24 -14.10 -11.19
N VAL A 402 22.89 -14.70 -12.33
CA VAL A 402 21.83 -14.20 -13.21
C VAL A 402 20.69 -15.20 -13.15
N LEU A 403 19.49 -14.72 -12.85
CA LEU A 403 18.25 -15.50 -12.82
C LEU A 403 17.45 -15.11 -14.06
N ASP A 404 16.86 -16.09 -14.75
CA ASP A 404 15.97 -15.90 -15.90
C ASP A 404 16.54 -14.99 -17.00
N ASP A 405 17.86 -15.07 -17.19
CA ASP A 405 18.67 -14.35 -18.18
C ASP A 405 18.73 -12.81 -18.06
N ASP A 406 17.87 -12.18 -17.24
CA ASP A 406 17.74 -10.72 -17.12
C ASP A 406 18.02 -10.16 -15.71
N THR A 407 17.89 -10.98 -14.67
CA THR A 407 17.93 -10.51 -13.28
C THR A 407 19.26 -10.80 -12.63
N TYR A 408 20.04 -9.77 -12.30
CA TYR A 408 21.33 -9.90 -11.64
C TYR A 408 21.19 -9.86 -10.13
N VAL A 409 21.58 -10.92 -9.45
CA VAL A 409 21.45 -11.03 -7.99
C VAL A 409 22.80 -11.17 -7.29
N ARG A 410 22.95 -10.51 -6.13
CA ARG A 410 24.14 -10.63 -5.29
C ARG A 410 23.74 -10.85 -3.84
N THR A 411 24.37 -11.86 -3.23
CA THR A 411 24.10 -12.21 -1.83
C THR A 411 25.22 -11.78 -0.90
N PHE A 412 24.82 -11.33 0.28
CA PHE A 412 25.67 -10.78 1.32
C PHE A 412 25.32 -11.31 2.70
N TRP A 413 26.26 -11.18 3.63
CA TRP A 413 25.98 -11.28 5.07
C TRP A 413 26.67 -10.14 5.82
N ILE A 414 26.13 -9.80 6.99
CA ILE A 414 26.81 -8.89 7.92
C ILE A 414 27.87 -9.69 8.69
N GLU A 415 29.13 -9.38 8.42
CA GLU A 415 30.30 -10.01 9.04
C GLU A 415 30.61 -9.41 10.41
N ARG A 416 30.45 -8.09 10.56
CA ARG A 416 30.68 -7.40 11.85
C ARG A 416 29.54 -6.46 12.15
N PHE A 417 29.10 -6.53 13.41
CA PHE A 417 28.13 -5.63 14.01
C PHE A 417 28.83 -4.73 15.04
N PRO A 418 28.29 -3.54 15.34
CA PRO A 418 28.73 -2.78 16.51
C PRO A 418 28.52 -3.59 17.79
N GLU A 419 29.47 -3.56 18.72
CA GLU A 419 29.36 -4.28 20.00
C GLU A 419 28.11 -3.88 20.79
N GLN A 420 27.73 -2.60 20.71
CA GLN A 420 26.52 -2.03 21.29
C GLN A 420 25.67 -1.40 20.20
N PRO A 421 24.72 -2.15 19.61
CA PRO A 421 23.89 -1.63 18.53
C PRO A 421 22.96 -0.50 19.03
N PRO A 422 22.90 0.65 18.34
CA PRO A 422 21.93 1.69 18.66
C PRO A 422 20.50 1.24 18.31
N ASP A 423 19.49 1.94 18.85
CA ASP A 423 18.09 1.73 18.46
C ASP A 423 17.93 2.02 16.95
N GLY A 424 17.12 1.20 16.27
CA GLY A 424 16.85 1.38 14.84
C GLY A 424 18.10 1.21 13.98
N MET A 425 19.06 0.35 14.35
CA MET A 425 20.35 0.29 13.64
C MET A 425 20.22 -0.02 12.15
N LEU A 426 19.16 -0.71 11.73
CA LEU A 426 18.88 -1.06 10.33
C LEU A 426 17.92 -0.08 9.64
N GLU A 427 17.40 0.95 10.33
CA GLU A 427 16.33 1.84 9.84
C GLU A 427 16.64 2.42 8.46
N LYS A 428 17.85 2.95 8.24
CA LYS A 428 18.24 3.52 6.94
C LYS A 428 18.18 2.52 5.79
N LEU A 429 18.53 1.25 6.05
CA LEU A 429 18.42 0.18 5.07
C LEU A 429 16.96 -0.16 4.80
N LEU A 430 16.14 -0.20 5.85
CA LEU A 430 14.72 -0.55 5.77
C LEU A 430 13.86 0.55 5.14
N LEU A 431 14.34 1.79 5.08
CA LEU A 431 13.68 2.92 4.43
C LEU A 431 14.12 3.16 2.99
N GLU A 432 15.24 2.57 2.54
CA GLU A 432 15.78 2.77 1.20
C GLU A 432 15.03 1.90 0.19
N THR A 433 13.92 2.40 -0.36
CA THR A 433 13.05 1.70 -1.32
C THR A 433 13.65 1.58 -2.73
N ASN A 434 14.67 2.37 -3.07
CA ASN A 434 15.38 2.27 -4.37
C ASN A 434 16.26 1.01 -4.48
N LEU A 435 16.43 0.26 -3.39
CA LEU A 435 17.16 -1.00 -3.38
C LEU A 435 16.17 -2.16 -3.29
N HIS A 436 16.16 -3.02 -4.30
CA HIS A 436 15.41 -4.27 -4.31
C HIS A 436 16.18 -5.29 -3.47
N THR A 437 15.77 -5.42 -2.20
CA THR A 437 16.51 -6.22 -1.22
C THR A 437 15.63 -7.17 -0.44
N ASP A 438 16.03 -8.43 -0.39
CA ASP A 438 15.51 -9.39 0.58
C ASP A 438 16.45 -9.48 1.77
N ILE A 439 15.91 -9.44 2.99
CA ILE A 439 16.69 -9.52 4.23
C ILE A 439 16.17 -10.70 5.05
N SER A 440 17.09 -11.57 5.46
CA SER A 440 16.80 -12.75 6.28
C SER A 440 17.59 -12.65 7.58
N ILE A 441 16.89 -12.42 8.68
CA ILE A 441 17.45 -12.36 10.04
C ILE A 441 17.19 -13.71 10.71
N HIS A 442 18.19 -14.58 10.72
CA HIS A 442 18.09 -15.91 11.34
C HIS A 442 18.31 -15.78 12.84
N ILE A 443 17.44 -16.33 13.67
CA ILE A 443 17.48 -16.27 15.13
C ILE A 443 17.42 -17.71 15.67
N ASP A 444 18.51 -18.13 16.31
CA ASP A 444 18.65 -19.47 16.88
C ASP A 444 18.95 -19.37 18.38
N PRO A 445 17.99 -19.69 19.26
CA PRO A 445 18.12 -19.50 20.70
C PRO A 445 19.13 -20.46 21.33
N PHE A 446 19.82 -20.01 22.38
CA PHE A 446 20.56 -20.92 23.26
C PHE A 446 19.66 -21.45 24.37
N ASP A 447 19.73 -22.75 24.62
CA ASP A 447 19.21 -23.27 25.88
C ASP A 447 20.03 -22.72 27.06
N SER A 448 19.39 -22.67 28.23
CA SER A 448 19.96 -22.09 29.45
C SER A 448 21.26 -22.75 29.92
N GLN A 449 21.53 -24.01 29.59
CA GLN A 449 22.78 -24.68 29.96
C GLN A 449 23.88 -24.37 28.96
N SER A 450 23.59 -24.50 27.66
CA SER A 450 24.53 -24.16 26.58
C SER A 450 25.00 -22.71 26.68
N ALA A 451 24.11 -21.76 27.01
CA ALA A 451 24.50 -20.37 27.24
C ALA A 451 25.50 -20.22 28.40
N LYS A 452 25.31 -20.96 29.50
CA LYS A 452 26.22 -20.90 30.68
C LYS A 452 27.56 -21.53 30.39
N GLU A 453 27.57 -22.66 29.68
CA GLU A 453 28.77 -23.36 29.26
C GLU A 453 29.59 -22.49 28.31
N MET A 454 28.96 -21.93 27.29
CA MET A 454 29.60 -21.00 26.35
C MET A 454 30.28 -19.83 27.08
N ILE A 455 29.58 -19.14 27.99
CA ILE A 455 30.18 -18.01 28.71
C ILE A 455 31.31 -18.48 29.63
N ALA A 456 31.19 -19.67 30.22
CA ALA A 456 32.25 -20.22 31.07
C ALA A 456 33.52 -20.52 30.27
N ASP A 457 33.37 -21.10 29.08
CA ASP A 457 34.48 -21.40 28.17
C ASP A 457 35.15 -20.12 27.69
N TRP A 458 34.37 -19.10 27.32
CA TRP A 458 34.92 -17.81 26.92
C TRP A 458 35.68 -17.10 28.05
N ILE A 459 35.17 -17.11 29.28
CA ILE A 459 35.92 -16.60 30.45
C ILE A 459 37.24 -17.36 30.63
N SER A 460 37.26 -18.65 30.34
CA SER A 460 38.48 -19.47 30.41
C SER A 460 39.48 -19.03 29.34
N ASP A 461 39.04 -18.84 28.10
CA ASP A 461 39.88 -18.42 26.98
C ASP A 461 40.50 -17.05 27.21
N LEU A 462 39.71 -16.06 27.65
CA LEU A 462 40.21 -14.73 27.98
C LEU A 462 41.26 -14.75 29.09
N LYS A 463 41.09 -15.61 30.11
CA LYS A 463 42.09 -15.78 31.17
C LYS A 463 43.39 -16.35 30.64
N VAL A 464 43.32 -17.34 29.74
CA VAL A 464 44.51 -17.92 29.11
C VAL A 464 45.24 -16.85 28.30
N GLU A 465 44.54 -16.05 27.50
CA GLU A 465 45.14 -14.98 26.70
C GLU A 465 45.74 -13.86 27.58
N GLN A 466 45.10 -13.56 28.71
CA GLN A 466 45.62 -12.59 29.68
C GLN A 466 46.96 -13.03 30.29
N TYR A 467 47.12 -14.33 30.60
CA TYR A 467 48.38 -14.86 31.13
C TYR A 467 49.55 -14.73 30.15
N ASP A 468 49.28 -14.77 28.84
CA ASP A 468 50.27 -14.68 27.77
C ASP A 468 50.51 -13.24 27.25
N SER A 469 49.76 -12.26 27.76
CA SER A 469 49.76 -10.87 27.28
C SER A 469 50.69 -9.92 28.06
N ASN A 470 51.06 -8.81 27.43
CA ASN A 470 51.81 -7.73 28.08
C ASN A 470 50.90 -6.88 29.01
N SER A 471 51.48 -6.04 29.87
CA SER A 471 50.75 -5.38 30.95
C SER A 471 49.60 -4.47 30.50
N LEU A 472 49.66 -3.89 29.30
CA LEU A 472 48.59 -3.03 28.77
C LEU A 472 47.43 -3.87 28.21
N LYS A 473 47.72 -4.89 27.39
CA LYS A 473 46.69 -5.83 26.91
C LYS A 473 46.06 -6.64 28.03
N ALA A 474 46.81 -6.94 29.09
CA ALA A 474 46.29 -7.66 30.24
C ALA A 474 45.22 -6.86 31.01
N GLU A 475 45.27 -5.52 30.97
CA GLU A 475 44.27 -4.64 31.58
C GLU A 475 42.98 -4.58 30.73
N GLU A 476 43.10 -4.52 29.40
CA GLU A 476 41.96 -4.64 28.47
C GLU A 476 41.26 -6.00 28.63
N LEU A 477 42.03 -7.10 28.60
CA LEU A 477 41.49 -8.46 28.80
C LEU A 477 40.86 -8.64 30.19
N GLN A 478 41.33 -7.91 31.21
CA GLN A 478 40.69 -7.94 32.53
C GLN A 478 39.28 -7.34 32.49
N GLN A 479 39.09 -6.25 31.73
CA GLN A 479 37.78 -5.63 31.54
C GLN A 479 36.82 -6.56 30.77
N ASP A 480 37.33 -7.29 29.78
CA ASP A 480 36.55 -8.29 29.04
C ASP A 480 36.12 -9.45 29.95
N ILE A 481 37.05 -9.96 30.78
CA ILE A 481 36.77 -11.03 31.75
C ILE A 481 35.69 -10.58 32.76
N ASP A 482 35.74 -9.33 33.22
CA ASP A 482 34.76 -8.83 34.17
C ASP A 482 33.40 -8.60 33.50
N SER A 483 33.36 -8.09 32.27
CA SER A 483 32.15 -8.00 31.44
C SER A 483 31.52 -9.39 31.18
N ALA A 484 32.35 -10.41 30.93
CA ALA A 484 31.91 -11.78 30.73
C ALA A 484 31.26 -12.39 31.99
N LYS A 485 31.82 -12.12 33.17
CA LYS A 485 31.22 -12.55 34.44
C LYS A 485 29.89 -11.86 34.71
N GLU A 486 29.75 -10.59 34.35
CA GLU A 486 28.49 -9.86 34.46
C GLU A 486 27.42 -10.46 33.55
N MET A 487 27.76 -10.74 32.29
CA MET A 487 26.87 -11.45 31.35
C MET A 487 26.45 -12.82 31.89
N LYS A 488 27.39 -13.58 32.47
CA LYS A 488 27.09 -14.85 33.13
C LYS A 488 26.05 -14.71 34.24
N GLU A 489 26.13 -13.63 35.02
CA GLU A 489 25.19 -13.35 36.10
C GLU A 489 23.81 -12.93 35.57
N LEU A 490 23.75 -12.19 34.47
CA LEU A 490 22.49 -11.85 33.79
C LEU A 490 21.76 -13.10 33.27
N VAL A 491 22.48 -14.05 32.66
CA VAL A 491 21.91 -15.34 32.25
C VAL A 491 21.48 -16.16 33.45
N ARG A 492 22.30 -16.22 34.51
CA ARG A 492 21.98 -16.97 35.73
C ARG A 492 20.72 -16.43 36.43
N SER A 493 20.48 -15.12 36.33
CA SER A 493 19.31 -14.44 36.89
C SER A 493 18.11 -14.38 35.93
N ASN A 494 18.19 -15.03 34.76
CA ASN A 494 17.17 -15.03 33.71
C ASN A 494 16.77 -13.61 33.24
N ARG A 495 17.74 -12.69 33.24
CA ARG A 495 17.57 -11.29 32.82
C ARG A 495 18.06 -11.01 31.40
N ALA A 496 18.79 -11.95 30.81
CA ALA A 496 19.24 -11.89 29.42
C ALA A 496 19.29 -13.31 28.86
N SER A 497 18.80 -13.45 27.64
CA SER A 497 18.90 -14.68 26.84
C SER A 497 19.86 -14.42 25.68
N PHE A 498 20.57 -15.47 25.28
CA PHE A 498 21.52 -15.41 24.16
C PHE A 498 20.94 -16.12 22.96
N TYR A 499 21.31 -15.62 21.79
CA TYR A 499 20.90 -16.14 20.49
C TYR A 499 22.10 -16.13 19.56
N ARG A 500 22.16 -17.11 18.65
CA ARG A 500 22.97 -17.01 17.45
C ARG A 500 22.11 -16.31 16.41
N CYS A 501 22.57 -15.18 15.92
CA CYS A 501 21.82 -14.40 14.95
C CYS A 501 22.69 -13.91 13.80
N GLY A 502 22.18 -14.05 12.58
CA GLY A 502 22.84 -13.59 11.35
C GLY A 502 21.88 -12.84 10.46
N VAL A 503 22.39 -11.79 9.82
CA VAL A 503 21.64 -10.98 8.85
C VAL A 503 22.23 -11.23 7.48
N PHE A 504 21.40 -11.75 6.58
CA PHE A 504 21.74 -12.06 5.20
C PHE A 504 20.90 -11.22 4.26
N ILE A 505 21.49 -10.74 3.18
CA ILE A 505 20.85 -9.80 2.25
C ILE A 505 21.03 -10.30 0.82
N ARG A 506 19.95 -10.37 0.04
CA ARG A 506 19.98 -10.45 -1.43
C ARG A 506 19.73 -9.05 -1.98
N LEU A 507 20.45 -8.69 -3.03
CA LEU A 507 20.23 -7.48 -3.82
C LEU A 507 20.00 -7.91 -5.26
N SER A 508 18.91 -7.46 -5.89
CA SER A 508 18.58 -7.68 -7.30
C SER A 508 18.68 -6.38 -8.11
N ALA A 509 19.01 -6.50 -9.40
CA ALA A 509 19.02 -5.41 -10.36
C ALA A 509 18.96 -5.93 -11.81
N ASP A 510 18.46 -5.12 -12.74
CA ASP A 510 18.25 -5.50 -14.16
C ASP A 510 19.55 -5.56 -14.99
N SER A 511 20.65 -5.10 -14.42
CA SER A 511 21.94 -5.17 -15.09
C SER A 511 23.09 -5.26 -14.10
N LYS A 512 24.18 -5.88 -14.54
CA LYS A 512 25.43 -5.93 -13.78
C LYS A 512 25.94 -4.54 -13.35
N ARG A 513 25.81 -3.54 -14.22
CA ARG A 513 26.24 -2.16 -13.92
C ARG A 513 25.43 -1.61 -12.76
N GLU A 514 24.11 -1.82 -12.79
CA GLU A 514 23.22 -1.35 -11.74
C GLU A 514 23.45 -2.10 -10.43
N LEU A 515 23.62 -3.43 -10.51
CA LEU A 515 23.99 -4.26 -9.35
C LEU A 515 25.27 -3.75 -8.67
N ASP A 516 26.29 -3.33 -9.43
CA ASP A 516 27.53 -2.79 -8.89
C ASP A 516 27.36 -1.41 -8.24
N ASN A 517 26.53 -0.54 -8.83
CA ASN A 517 26.17 0.77 -8.27
C ASN A 517 25.40 0.59 -6.96
N GLN A 518 24.31 -0.17 -6.99
CA GLN A 518 23.46 -0.47 -5.84
C GLN A 518 24.23 -1.22 -4.73
N THR A 519 25.18 -2.10 -5.10
CA THR A 519 26.09 -2.73 -4.10
C THR A 519 26.90 -1.68 -3.35
N THR A 520 27.38 -0.65 -4.06
CA THR A 520 28.16 0.43 -3.43
C THR A 520 27.28 1.26 -2.50
N GLN A 521 26.04 1.55 -2.90
CA GLN A 521 25.04 2.23 -2.08
C GLN A 521 24.70 1.43 -0.82
N LEU A 522 24.35 0.14 -0.98
CA LEU A 522 24.08 -0.79 0.12
C LEU A 522 25.25 -0.85 1.12
N GLN A 523 26.48 -0.96 0.62
CA GLN A 523 27.68 -0.95 1.46
C GLN A 523 27.86 0.37 2.21
N SER A 524 27.52 1.51 1.60
CA SER A 524 27.57 2.81 2.28
C SER A 524 26.54 2.88 3.40
N ILE A 525 25.28 2.52 3.12
CA ILE A 525 24.16 2.56 4.08
C ILE A 525 24.48 1.70 5.32
N VAL A 526 24.95 0.48 5.10
CA VAL A 526 25.25 -0.48 6.17
C VAL A 526 26.51 -0.09 6.95
N LYS A 527 27.48 0.57 6.31
CA LYS A 527 28.75 0.97 6.95
C LYS A 527 28.60 2.26 7.76
N ASP A 528 27.78 3.19 7.31
CA ASP A 528 27.59 4.49 7.95
C ASP A 528 26.71 4.37 9.21
N ALA A 529 26.74 5.40 10.07
CA ALA A 529 25.84 5.45 11.22
C ALA A 529 24.37 5.54 10.77
N PRO A 530 23.42 4.85 11.43
CA PRO A 530 23.57 4.19 12.74
C PRO A 530 24.07 2.73 12.69
N ALA A 531 24.02 2.06 11.54
CA ALA A 531 24.32 0.63 11.41
C ALA A 531 25.76 0.27 11.83
N ASN A 532 26.76 0.98 11.33
CA ASN A 532 28.19 0.73 11.60
C ASN A 532 28.61 -0.74 11.38
N CYS A 533 28.00 -1.40 10.41
CA CYS A 533 28.19 -2.81 10.11
C CYS A 533 29.19 -3.02 8.95
N THR A 534 29.80 -4.20 8.89
CA THR A 534 30.63 -4.61 7.74
C THR A 534 29.93 -5.69 6.93
N LEU A 535 29.61 -5.37 5.67
CA LEU A 535 28.98 -6.31 4.74
C LEU A 535 30.04 -7.11 3.95
N LYS A 536 29.76 -8.38 3.67
CA LYS A 536 30.60 -9.25 2.81
C LYS A 536 29.75 -9.98 1.77
N VAL A 537 30.32 -10.14 0.57
CA VAL A 537 29.71 -10.87 -0.55
C VAL A 537 29.99 -12.37 -0.42
N ALA A 538 28.99 -13.21 -0.67
CA ALA A 538 29.10 -14.69 -0.73
C ALA A 538 29.90 -15.19 -1.94
N ASN A 539 31.15 -14.77 -2.06
CA ASN A 539 32.03 -15.04 -3.20
C ASN A 539 32.21 -16.56 -3.42
N ARG A 540 31.83 -17.06 -4.62
CA ARG A 540 31.74 -18.47 -5.02
C ARG A 540 30.72 -19.33 -4.25
N TRP A 541 29.87 -18.69 -3.44
CA TRP A 541 28.83 -19.34 -2.65
C TRP A 541 27.45 -18.71 -2.91
N GLN A 542 27.23 -18.16 -4.10
CA GLN A 542 25.97 -17.49 -4.43
C GLN A 542 24.77 -18.43 -4.29
N GLU A 543 24.91 -19.72 -4.65
CA GLU A 543 23.85 -20.72 -4.46
C GLU A 543 23.45 -20.90 -2.99
N LYS A 544 24.44 -21.11 -2.12
CA LYS A 544 24.21 -21.21 -0.67
C LYS A 544 23.71 -19.90 -0.08
N GLY A 545 24.18 -18.77 -0.62
CA GLY A 545 23.74 -17.44 -0.23
C GLY A 545 22.27 -17.21 -0.55
N LEU A 546 21.83 -17.55 -1.77
CA LEU A 546 20.44 -17.42 -2.19
C LEU A 546 19.55 -18.34 -1.37
N ALA A 547 19.95 -19.60 -1.17
CA ALA A 547 19.23 -20.49 -0.28
C ALA A 547 19.16 -19.93 1.16
N THR A 548 20.22 -19.32 1.69
CA THR A 548 20.21 -18.77 3.06
C THR A 548 19.28 -17.56 3.22
N VAL A 549 19.18 -16.70 2.21
CA VAL A 549 18.29 -15.54 2.26
C VAL A 549 16.84 -15.94 2.02
N SER A 550 16.59 -16.90 1.12
CA SER A 550 15.27 -17.38 0.69
C SER A 550 14.26 -17.57 1.84
N PRO A 551 12.95 -17.31 1.60
CA PRO A 551 11.87 -17.55 2.57
C PRO A 551 11.84 -18.97 3.15
N LEU A 552 12.26 -20.00 2.41
CA LEU A 552 12.22 -21.40 2.88
C LEU A 552 13.58 -21.92 3.37
N GLY A 553 14.67 -21.32 2.91
CA GLY A 553 15.98 -21.91 3.16
C GLY A 553 16.49 -21.71 4.58
N ALA A 554 17.30 -22.69 5.01
CA ALA A 554 18.06 -22.64 6.24
C ALA A 554 19.40 -21.91 6.01
N ASN A 555 20.14 -21.64 7.09
CA ASN A 555 21.49 -21.09 6.96
C ASN A 555 22.47 -22.13 6.38
N GLU A 556 22.65 -22.10 5.06
CA GLU A 556 23.59 -22.95 4.30
C GLU A 556 24.99 -22.34 4.17
N LEU A 557 25.14 -21.04 4.47
CA LEU A 557 26.43 -20.36 4.56
C LEU A 557 27.24 -20.77 5.80
N GLY A 558 26.57 -21.40 6.77
CA GLY A 558 27.20 -22.04 7.93
C GLY A 558 27.11 -21.20 9.20
N ARG A 559 27.42 -21.86 10.33
CA ARG A 559 27.35 -21.26 11.68
C ARG A 559 28.45 -20.23 11.96
N ASP A 560 29.39 -20.05 11.05
CA ASP A 560 30.50 -19.10 11.19
C ASP A 560 30.16 -17.71 10.61
N ARG A 561 28.90 -17.51 10.23
CA ARG A 561 28.34 -16.30 9.64
C ARG A 561 27.23 -15.69 10.49
N ILE A 562 27.08 -16.17 11.72
CA ILE A 562 26.12 -15.69 12.71
C ILE A 562 26.88 -15.26 13.96
N SER A 563 26.44 -14.18 14.58
CA SER A 563 27.02 -13.62 15.80
C SER A 563 26.22 -14.07 17.02
N THR A 564 26.90 -14.26 18.14
CA THR A 564 26.20 -14.44 19.43
C THR A 564 25.80 -13.08 19.97
N MET A 565 24.53 -12.90 20.31
CA MET A 565 23.99 -11.63 20.79
C MET A 565 22.88 -11.83 21.82
N THR A 566 22.60 -10.79 22.61
CA THR A 566 21.50 -10.79 23.58
C THR A 566 20.16 -10.48 22.91
N ASN A 567 19.04 -10.87 23.52
CA ASN A 567 17.70 -10.48 23.07
C ASN A 567 17.55 -8.96 22.85
N GLN A 568 18.14 -8.14 23.71
CA GLN A 568 18.14 -6.68 23.56
C GLN A 568 18.88 -6.19 22.31
N ALA A 569 19.93 -6.90 21.89
CA ALA A 569 20.65 -6.59 20.66
C ALA A 569 19.85 -6.98 19.40
N ILE A 570 19.08 -8.07 19.47
CA ILE A 570 18.08 -8.39 18.44
C ILE A 570 17.01 -7.30 18.39
N GLY A 571 16.51 -6.86 19.56
CA GLY A 571 15.55 -5.77 19.67
C GLY A 571 16.02 -4.50 18.94
N ALA A 572 17.31 -4.15 19.04
CA ALA A 572 17.89 -2.96 18.40
C ALA A 572 17.83 -2.99 16.85
N MET A 573 17.67 -4.17 16.26
CA MET A 573 17.49 -4.37 14.82
C MET A 573 16.02 -4.25 14.37
N PHE A 574 15.10 -3.80 15.25
CA PHE A 574 13.65 -3.73 15.02
C PHE A 574 13.28 -3.47 13.55
N PRO A 575 12.80 -4.49 12.82
CA PRO A 575 12.63 -4.39 11.37
C PRO A 575 11.31 -3.76 10.94
N PHE A 576 10.32 -3.70 11.82
CA PHE A 576 8.93 -3.35 11.51
C PHE A 576 8.66 -1.83 11.59
N SER A 577 9.48 -1.02 10.92
CA SER A 577 9.52 0.44 11.12
C SER A 577 8.84 1.30 10.04
N SER A 578 8.44 0.71 8.92
CA SER A 578 7.87 1.46 7.78
C SER A 578 6.68 0.71 7.21
N ASN A 579 5.50 1.32 7.30
CA ASN A 579 4.30 0.85 6.60
C ASN A 579 4.04 1.68 5.34
N TYR A 580 3.03 1.25 4.57
CA TYR A 580 2.64 1.86 3.30
C TYR A 580 1.13 2.08 3.33
N LEU A 581 0.68 3.32 3.13
CA LEU A 581 -0.75 3.64 3.06
C LEU A 581 -1.17 3.71 1.60
N MET A 582 -1.64 2.59 1.08
CA MET A 582 -2.11 2.44 -0.30
C MET A 582 -3.51 1.83 -0.30
N MET A 583 -4.54 2.67 -0.11
CA MET A 583 -5.93 2.21 -0.08
C MET A 583 -6.48 1.99 -1.49
N ASP A 584 -7.24 0.91 -1.66
CA ASP A 584 -7.91 0.59 -2.91
C ASP A 584 -8.92 1.68 -3.30
N GLY A 585 -8.95 2.00 -4.60
CA GLY A 585 -9.78 3.10 -5.11
C GLY A 585 -9.38 4.49 -4.60
N GLY A 586 -8.29 4.60 -3.84
CA GLY A 586 -7.82 5.86 -3.26
C GLY A 586 -7.20 6.81 -4.27
N VAL A 587 -7.06 8.06 -3.85
CA VAL A 587 -6.33 9.11 -4.58
C VAL A 587 -5.03 9.40 -3.88
N GLU A 588 -4.01 9.76 -4.66
CA GLU A 588 -2.70 10.09 -4.11
C GLU A 588 -2.69 11.47 -3.44
N TYR A 589 -2.27 11.53 -2.17
CA TYR A 589 -2.10 12.76 -1.39
C TYR A 589 -0.69 13.36 -1.55
N GLY A 590 0.26 12.55 -2.00
CA GLY A 590 1.67 12.87 -2.20
C GLY A 590 2.53 11.63 -1.95
N HIS A 591 3.85 11.83 -1.86
CA HIS A 591 4.80 10.76 -1.54
C HIS A 591 5.18 10.79 -0.06
N HIS A 592 5.35 9.62 0.52
CA HIS A 592 5.77 9.47 1.89
C HIS A 592 7.18 10.02 2.09
N GLY A 593 7.32 11.03 2.97
CA GLY A 593 8.53 11.83 3.09
C GLY A 593 9.78 11.10 3.57
N HIS A 594 9.66 9.84 4.00
CA HIS A 594 10.79 9.00 4.45
C HIS A 594 11.16 7.85 3.51
N ASN A 595 10.18 7.21 2.85
CA ASN A 595 10.40 6.01 2.04
C ASN A 595 10.02 6.22 0.55
N GLY A 596 9.52 7.40 0.19
CA GLY A 596 9.24 7.80 -1.19
C GLY A 596 8.02 7.16 -1.84
N THR A 597 7.34 6.20 -1.19
CA THR A 597 6.17 5.54 -1.79
C THR A 597 4.98 6.50 -1.85
N PRO A 598 4.09 6.37 -2.84
CA PRO A 598 2.84 7.12 -2.85
C PRO A 598 2.03 6.87 -1.57
N VAL A 599 1.29 7.88 -1.12
CA VAL A 599 0.30 7.76 -0.05
C VAL A 599 -1.08 7.92 -0.69
N ARG A 600 -1.79 6.79 -0.85
CA ARG A 600 -3.14 6.75 -1.45
C ARG A 600 -4.18 6.53 -0.37
N ILE A 601 -5.15 7.44 -0.34
CA ILE A 601 -6.24 7.41 0.63
C ILE A 601 -7.54 7.39 -0.13
N ASN A 602 -8.44 6.48 0.26
CA ASN A 602 -9.83 6.46 -0.19
C ASN A 602 -10.73 6.95 0.95
N PRO A 603 -11.11 8.24 0.98
CA PRO A 603 -11.92 8.79 2.06
C PRO A 603 -13.28 8.12 2.20
N TRP A 604 -13.81 7.55 1.11
CA TRP A 604 -15.12 6.90 1.08
C TRP A 604 -15.12 5.50 1.72
N ASP A 605 -13.95 4.88 1.87
CA ASP A 605 -13.79 3.55 2.46
C ASP A 605 -13.52 3.57 3.97
N LEU A 606 -13.28 4.76 4.54
CA LEU A 606 -13.05 4.92 5.98
C LEU A 606 -14.36 4.72 6.77
N GLU A 607 -14.30 3.86 7.81
CA GLU A 607 -15.46 3.59 8.67
C GLU A 607 -15.79 4.77 9.61
N THR A 608 -14.81 5.64 9.87
CA THR A 608 -14.91 6.72 10.86
C THR A 608 -15.49 8.03 10.32
N GLY A 609 -15.72 8.12 9.01
CA GLY A 609 -16.24 9.30 8.31
C GLY A 609 -15.58 9.48 6.95
N HIS A 610 -15.91 10.55 6.22
CA HIS A 610 -15.31 10.85 4.91
C HIS A 610 -14.62 12.22 4.87
N SER A 611 -14.89 13.08 5.85
CA SER A 611 -14.48 14.47 5.87
C SER A 611 -13.02 14.68 6.26
N GLU A 612 -12.49 15.81 5.83
CA GLU A 612 -11.08 16.17 5.91
C GLU A 612 -10.93 17.58 6.48
N LEU A 613 -9.98 17.76 7.40
CA LEU A 613 -9.52 19.08 7.83
C LEU A 613 -8.15 19.36 7.22
N VAL A 614 -8.01 20.48 6.50
CA VAL A 614 -6.75 20.93 5.91
C VAL A 614 -6.36 22.27 6.53
N THR A 615 -5.16 22.32 7.14
CA THR A 615 -4.68 23.53 7.81
C THR A 615 -3.29 23.92 7.34
N GLY A 616 -3.00 25.23 7.30
CA GLY A 616 -1.68 25.74 6.95
C GLY A 616 -1.65 27.25 6.78
N THR A 617 -0.54 27.89 7.14
CA THR A 617 -0.39 29.34 6.95
C THR A 617 -0.48 29.72 5.46
N PRO A 618 -0.85 30.98 5.12
CA PRO A 618 -0.87 31.45 3.74
C PRO A 618 0.41 31.12 2.97
N GLY A 619 0.27 30.54 1.77
CA GLY A 619 1.40 30.10 0.94
C GLY A 619 2.06 28.79 1.38
N ALA A 620 1.51 28.05 2.35
CA ALA A 620 2.05 26.75 2.76
C ALA A 620 1.70 25.58 1.80
N GLY A 621 0.87 25.82 0.77
CA GLY A 621 0.43 24.80 -0.18
C GLY A 621 -0.93 24.16 0.15
N LYS A 622 -1.70 24.74 1.08
CA LYS A 622 -3.05 24.28 1.50
C LYS A 622 -4.02 24.17 0.32
N THR A 623 -4.26 25.29 -0.38
CA THR A 623 -5.17 25.38 -1.53
C THR A 623 -4.70 24.46 -2.67
N PHE A 624 -3.41 24.55 -3.03
CA PHE A 624 -2.78 23.68 -4.03
C PHE A 624 -3.03 22.19 -3.76
N GLY A 625 -2.73 21.72 -2.55
CA GLY A 625 -2.91 20.32 -2.19
C GLY A 625 -4.38 19.87 -2.20
N ALA A 626 -5.30 20.74 -1.77
CA ALA A 626 -6.73 20.45 -1.79
C ALA A 626 -7.27 20.35 -3.23
N ILE A 627 -6.91 21.28 -4.10
CA ILE A 627 -7.27 21.25 -5.53
C ILE A 627 -6.72 19.99 -6.21
N MET A 628 -5.44 19.67 -5.97
CA MET A 628 -4.80 18.48 -6.51
C MET A 628 -5.58 17.20 -6.13
N ARG A 629 -5.98 17.06 -4.86
CA ARG A 629 -6.76 15.90 -4.39
C ARG A 629 -8.16 15.85 -4.99
N ALA A 630 -8.83 17.00 -5.08
CA ALA A 630 -10.13 17.09 -5.73
C ALA A 630 -10.04 16.69 -7.22
N LEU A 631 -9.01 17.16 -7.93
CA LEU A 631 -8.76 16.82 -9.33
C LEU A 631 -8.49 15.32 -9.51
N ARG A 632 -7.67 14.72 -8.64
CA ARG A 632 -7.40 13.28 -8.66
C ARG A 632 -8.64 12.45 -8.35
N MET A 633 -9.50 12.89 -7.42
CA MET A 633 -10.80 12.24 -7.16
C MET A 633 -11.69 12.30 -8.39
N MET A 634 -11.70 13.44 -9.07
CA MET A 634 -12.45 13.68 -10.28
C MET A 634 -11.93 12.90 -11.49
N LYS A 635 -10.63 12.59 -11.56
CA LYS A 635 -10.03 11.65 -12.54
C LYS A 635 -10.41 10.21 -12.21
N ARG A 636 -10.42 9.84 -10.93
CA ARG A 636 -10.63 8.45 -10.47
C ARG A 636 -12.09 8.01 -10.47
N ARG A 637 -13.06 8.89 -10.15
CA ARG A 637 -14.45 8.50 -9.86
C ARG A 637 -15.48 9.24 -10.72
N GLU A 638 -16.36 8.50 -11.40
CA GLU A 638 -17.52 9.04 -12.12
C GLU A 638 -18.67 9.44 -11.18
N ASP A 639 -18.82 8.72 -10.07
CA ASP A 639 -19.93 8.82 -9.11
C ASP A 639 -19.78 9.95 -8.07
N THR A 640 -18.72 10.75 -8.15
CA THR A 640 -18.46 11.87 -7.24
C THR A 640 -18.72 13.22 -7.91
N MET A 641 -19.40 14.13 -7.23
CA MET A 641 -19.61 15.53 -7.61
C MET A 641 -18.75 16.44 -6.74
N LEU A 642 -18.13 17.45 -7.32
CA LEU A 642 -17.31 18.45 -6.61
C LEU A 642 -18.08 19.77 -6.45
N VAL A 643 -18.21 20.27 -5.23
CA VAL A 643 -18.76 21.57 -4.91
C VAL A 643 -17.68 22.40 -4.22
N LEU A 644 -17.31 23.51 -4.84
CA LEU A 644 -16.29 24.45 -4.35
C LEU A 644 -16.99 25.66 -3.75
N VAL A 645 -16.80 25.91 -2.45
CA VAL A 645 -17.32 27.09 -1.75
C VAL A 645 -16.16 28.01 -1.43
N ASP A 646 -16.20 29.21 -2.00
CA ASP A 646 -15.06 30.08 -2.05
C ASP A 646 -15.41 31.51 -1.62
N PRO A 647 -15.16 31.85 -0.35
CA PRO A 647 -15.37 33.22 0.15
C PRO A 647 -14.32 34.23 -0.32
N VAL A 648 -13.13 33.79 -0.76
CA VAL A 648 -11.96 34.67 -1.01
C VAL A 648 -11.57 34.73 -2.51
N GLY A 649 -11.92 33.71 -3.30
CA GLY A 649 -11.60 33.60 -4.73
C GLY A 649 -10.47 32.62 -5.06
N ASP A 650 -9.97 31.84 -4.09
CA ASP A 650 -8.83 30.92 -4.24
C ASP A 650 -9.13 29.71 -5.15
N PHE A 651 -10.41 29.37 -5.35
CA PHE A 651 -10.86 28.27 -6.20
C PHE A 651 -11.37 28.70 -7.58
N GLN A 652 -11.36 30.01 -7.88
CA GLN A 652 -11.90 30.51 -9.15
C GLN A 652 -11.16 29.93 -10.37
N GLY A 653 -9.83 29.85 -10.32
CA GLY A 653 -9.02 29.32 -11.42
C GLY A 653 -9.38 27.87 -11.78
N ILE A 654 -9.47 26.98 -10.78
CA ILE A 654 -9.85 25.59 -11.02
C ILE A 654 -11.31 25.45 -11.46
N ALA A 655 -12.21 26.29 -10.92
CA ALA A 655 -13.61 26.30 -11.34
C ALA A 655 -13.75 26.65 -12.83
N ASP A 656 -13.02 27.66 -13.30
CA ASP A 656 -12.98 28.04 -14.71
C ASP A 656 -12.33 26.95 -15.58
N ALA A 657 -11.28 26.29 -15.09
CA ALA A 657 -10.62 25.20 -15.81
C ALA A 657 -11.53 23.97 -15.98
N LEU A 658 -12.34 23.64 -14.97
CA LEU A 658 -13.24 22.48 -14.99
C LEU A 658 -14.62 22.75 -15.60
N ASP A 659 -14.83 23.94 -16.19
CA ASP A 659 -16.13 24.41 -16.70
C ASP A 659 -17.23 24.26 -15.64
N ALA A 660 -16.94 24.74 -14.43
CA ALA A 660 -17.84 24.62 -13.30
C ALA A 660 -19.10 25.46 -13.50
N LYS A 661 -20.23 24.94 -13.01
CA LYS A 661 -21.45 25.74 -12.90
C LYS A 661 -21.28 26.76 -11.77
N THR A 662 -21.06 28.02 -12.13
CA THR A 662 -20.93 29.11 -11.15
C THR A 662 -22.29 29.56 -10.62
N ILE A 663 -22.41 29.61 -9.30
CA ILE A 663 -23.57 30.14 -8.57
C ILE A 663 -23.07 31.27 -7.68
N THR A 664 -23.42 32.51 -8.01
CA THR A 664 -23.13 33.66 -7.16
C THR A 664 -24.22 33.80 -6.10
N VAL A 665 -23.81 33.87 -4.83
CA VAL A 665 -24.72 33.94 -3.69
C VAL A 665 -24.67 35.32 -3.06
N GLY A 666 -25.84 35.91 -2.80
CA GLY A 666 -25.96 37.32 -2.37
C GLY A 666 -26.44 38.28 -3.47
N GLY A 667 -26.60 37.78 -4.71
CA GLY A 667 -27.23 38.45 -5.86
C GLY A 667 -28.72 38.11 -6.04
N ASP A 668 -29.17 37.94 -7.28
CA ASP A 668 -30.58 37.65 -7.64
C ASP A 668 -31.01 36.19 -7.40
N THR A 669 -30.08 35.30 -7.03
CA THR A 669 -30.34 33.86 -6.84
C THR A 669 -31.27 33.61 -5.65
N ASN A 670 -32.41 32.97 -5.92
CA ASN A 670 -33.35 32.60 -4.87
C ASN A 670 -32.89 31.34 -4.10
N LEU A 671 -32.81 31.43 -2.77
CA LEU A 671 -32.44 30.34 -1.86
C LEU A 671 -33.34 30.38 -0.61
N ASN A 672 -34.11 29.33 -0.37
CA ASN A 672 -35.08 29.29 0.72
C ASN A 672 -34.49 28.70 2.02
N PRO A 673 -34.35 29.47 3.12
CA PRO A 673 -33.86 28.96 4.41
C PRO A 673 -34.72 27.84 5.01
N LEU A 674 -36.02 27.84 4.71
CA LEU A 674 -36.97 26.85 5.23
C LEU A 674 -37.22 25.68 4.26
N GLU A 675 -36.33 25.48 3.28
CA GLU A 675 -36.46 24.34 2.37
C GLU A 675 -36.16 23.02 3.10
N ILE A 676 -37.12 22.09 3.04
CA ILE A 676 -36.98 20.73 3.51
C ILE A 676 -37.05 19.76 2.33
N ARG A 677 -36.23 18.72 2.37
CA ARG A 677 -36.23 17.64 1.39
C ARG A 677 -36.37 16.29 2.07
N GLU A 678 -36.94 15.36 1.30
CA GLU A 678 -37.15 13.98 1.67
C GLU A 678 -35.83 13.35 2.12
N THR A 679 -35.83 12.80 3.33
CA THR A 679 -34.71 12.05 3.87
C THR A 679 -34.88 10.59 3.47
N SER A 680 -33.81 9.95 2.99
CA SER A 680 -33.89 8.57 2.50
C SER A 680 -34.39 7.60 3.59
N THR A 681 -35.15 6.58 3.20
CA THR A 681 -35.67 5.57 4.14
C THR A 681 -34.57 4.84 4.89
N ALA A 682 -33.40 4.63 4.27
CA ALA A 682 -32.23 4.07 4.93
C ALA A 682 -31.72 4.93 6.10
N MET A 683 -31.70 6.27 5.93
CA MET A 683 -31.32 7.19 7.01
C MET A 683 -32.30 7.17 8.19
N VAL A 684 -33.59 6.95 7.93
CA VAL A 684 -34.63 6.88 8.97
C VAL A 684 -34.60 5.53 9.69
N GLU A 685 -34.39 4.43 8.96
CA GLU A 685 -34.35 3.07 9.53
C GLU A 685 -33.11 2.81 10.39
N ASP A 686 -31.95 3.35 10.02
CA ASP A 686 -30.72 3.28 10.81
C ASP A 686 -30.72 4.21 12.05
N GLY A 687 -31.77 5.02 12.22
CA GLY A 687 -31.86 5.99 13.31
C GLY A 687 -30.87 7.16 13.17
N ALA A 688 -30.38 7.43 11.96
CA ALA A 688 -29.50 8.57 11.70
C ALA A 688 -30.25 9.90 11.86
N VAL A 689 -31.55 9.94 11.60
CA VAL A 689 -32.36 11.15 11.87
C VAL A 689 -33.66 10.74 12.57
N ASP A 690 -33.75 10.97 13.87
CA ASP A 690 -34.95 10.63 14.67
C ASP A 690 -36.20 11.38 14.18
N SER A 691 -36.06 12.63 13.74
CA SER A 691 -37.17 13.53 13.37
C SER A 691 -36.70 14.57 12.35
N PRO A 692 -36.78 14.29 11.04
CA PRO A 692 -36.23 15.16 9.99
C PRO A 692 -36.85 16.56 9.96
N LEU A 693 -38.15 16.68 10.25
CA LEU A 693 -38.82 17.96 10.25
C LEU A 693 -38.48 18.77 11.52
N SER A 694 -38.39 18.14 12.70
CA SER A 694 -37.90 18.84 13.90
C SER A 694 -36.48 19.39 13.70
N ALA A 695 -35.55 18.56 13.20
CA ALA A 695 -34.18 18.99 12.91
C ALA A 695 -34.14 20.16 11.91
N LYS A 696 -35.02 20.14 10.90
CA LYS A 696 -35.12 21.24 9.94
C LYS A 696 -35.73 22.52 10.53
N LYS A 697 -36.69 22.40 11.46
CA LYS A 697 -37.25 23.56 12.17
C LYS A 697 -36.19 24.23 13.05
N ASP A 698 -35.39 23.44 13.75
CA ASP A 698 -34.28 23.93 14.58
C ASP A 698 -33.21 24.60 13.70
N GLU A 699 -32.88 24.01 12.55
CA GLU A 699 -32.00 24.61 11.55
C GLU A 699 -32.54 25.95 11.01
N ALA A 700 -33.83 26.02 10.64
CA ALA A 700 -34.45 27.26 10.18
C ALA A 700 -34.47 28.34 11.28
N TYR A 701 -34.70 27.94 12.54
CA TYR A 701 -34.62 28.83 13.69
C TYR A 701 -33.21 29.40 13.84
N ALA A 702 -32.18 28.54 13.82
CA ALA A 702 -30.77 28.92 13.92
C ALA A 702 -30.36 29.90 12.80
N ILE A 703 -30.77 29.64 11.55
CA ILE A 703 -30.47 30.53 10.43
C ILE A 703 -31.09 31.92 10.63
N ILE A 704 -32.33 31.99 11.11
CA ILE A 704 -33.02 33.27 11.39
C ILE A 704 -32.39 33.97 12.61
N GLU A 705 -32.01 33.22 13.63
CA GLU A 705 -31.32 33.75 14.81
C GLU A 705 -29.97 34.36 14.43
N ASN A 706 -29.17 33.67 13.63
CA ASN A 706 -27.86 34.15 13.17
C ASN A 706 -27.99 35.40 12.30
N PHE A 707 -29.02 35.46 11.45
CA PHE A 707 -29.35 36.68 10.72
C PHE A 707 -29.64 37.88 11.63
N LEU A 708 -30.36 37.66 12.74
CA LEU A 708 -30.71 38.71 13.70
C LEU A 708 -29.50 39.13 14.53
N THR A 709 -28.71 38.17 15.01
CA THR A 709 -27.48 38.38 15.77
C THR A 709 -26.46 39.17 14.95
N ALA A 710 -26.29 38.83 13.66
CA ALA A 710 -25.46 39.56 12.70
C ALA A 710 -25.83 41.05 12.54
N ARG A 711 -27.05 41.42 12.95
CA ARG A 711 -27.56 42.81 12.92
C ARG A 711 -27.60 43.43 14.31
N GLY A 712 -27.02 42.78 15.31
CA GLY A 712 -27.01 43.19 16.71
C GLY A 712 -28.36 43.07 17.41
N ILE A 713 -29.23 42.16 16.97
CA ILE A 713 -30.57 41.93 17.52
C ILE A 713 -30.56 40.59 18.28
N ASP A 714 -30.71 40.65 19.61
CA ASP A 714 -30.85 39.47 20.47
C ASP A 714 -32.33 39.04 20.58
N LEU A 715 -32.62 37.77 20.35
CA LEU A 715 -33.96 37.17 20.25
C LEU A 715 -34.68 37.02 21.60
N GLY A 716 -33.97 37.16 22.73
CA GLY A 716 -34.56 37.33 24.06
C GLY A 716 -35.89 36.61 24.32
N LYS A 717 -36.99 37.37 24.44
CA LYS A 717 -38.35 36.83 24.73
C LYS A 717 -39.17 36.59 23.47
N GLU A 718 -38.70 37.09 22.35
CA GLU A 718 -39.24 36.93 21.00
C GLU A 718 -39.03 35.49 20.49
N SER A 719 -38.05 34.76 21.01
CA SER A 719 -37.74 33.34 20.72
C SER A 719 -38.97 32.42 20.70
N GLY A 720 -39.84 32.51 21.70
CA GLY A 720 -41.05 31.69 21.78
C GLY A 720 -42.07 31.98 20.67
N VAL A 721 -42.13 33.23 20.19
CA VAL A 721 -42.99 33.60 19.05
C VAL A 721 -42.37 33.11 17.75
N LEU A 722 -41.06 33.27 17.56
CA LEU A 722 -40.38 32.77 16.37
C LEU A 722 -40.52 31.26 16.21
N SER A 723 -40.29 30.49 17.29
CA SER A 723 -40.46 29.03 17.29
C SER A 723 -41.88 28.61 16.88
N TYR A 724 -42.91 29.26 17.44
CA TYR A 724 -44.30 29.01 17.05
C TYR A 724 -44.56 29.34 15.57
N VAL A 725 -44.04 30.46 15.07
CA VAL A 725 -44.23 30.89 13.68
C VAL A 725 -43.61 29.89 12.71
N ILE A 726 -42.42 29.38 13.01
CA ILE A 726 -41.75 28.35 12.18
C ILE A 726 -42.59 27.07 12.16
N ASP A 727 -43.04 26.58 13.32
CA ASP A 727 -43.89 25.39 13.41
C ASP A 727 -45.19 25.56 12.61
N GLU A 728 -45.84 26.71 12.78
CA GLU A 728 -47.06 27.07 12.07
C GLU A 728 -46.85 27.19 10.56
N ALA A 729 -45.70 27.70 10.11
CA ALA A 729 -45.35 27.81 8.69
C ALA A 729 -45.26 26.43 8.02
N TYR A 730 -44.52 25.48 8.61
CA TYR A 730 -44.45 24.11 8.11
C TYR A 730 -45.82 23.41 8.15
N ARG A 731 -46.59 23.63 9.22
CA ARG A 731 -47.94 23.07 9.36
C ARG A 731 -48.91 23.59 8.28
N GLN A 732 -48.87 24.89 7.97
CA GLN A 732 -49.69 25.49 6.90
C GLN A 732 -49.24 25.03 5.51
N ALA A 733 -47.94 24.76 5.32
CA ALA A 733 -47.38 24.26 4.08
C ALA A 733 -47.66 22.75 3.83
N GLY A 734 -48.20 22.04 4.82
CA GLY A 734 -48.61 20.64 4.69
C GLY A 734 -47.48 19.63 4.89
N VAL A 735 -46.37 20.03 5.52
CA VAL A 735 -45.26 19.15 5.87
C VAL A 735 -45.61 18.36 7.13
N VAL A 736 -45.53 17.03 7.06
CA VAL A 736 -45.94 16.12 8.13
C VAL A 736 -44.71 15.41 8.70
N GLU A 737 -44.58 15.40 10.03
CA GLU A 737 -43.40 14.84 10.73
C GLU A 737 -43.14 13.37 10.37
N ASP A 738 -44.17 12.52 10.47
CA ASP A 738 -44.07 11.07 10.27
C ASP A 738 -44.18 10.63 8.78
N ASP A 739 -44.25 11.58 7.84
CA ASP A 739 -44.39 11.29 6.41
C ASP A 739 -43.36 12.09 5.59
N VAL A 740 -42.17 11.51 5.44
CA VAL A 740 -41.05 12.10 4.69
C VAL A 740 -41.39 12.37 3.22
N SER A 741 -42.39 11.71 2.64
CA SER A 741 -42.81 11.97 1.25
C SER A 741 -43.44 13.35 1.08
N THR A 742 -43.88 13.97 2.18
CA THR A 742 -44.37 15.35 2.20
C THR A 742 -43.25 16.39 2.23
N HIS A 743 -42.02 15.99 2.58
CA HIS A 743 -40.85 16.85 2.72
C HIS A 743 -40.29 17.16 1.33
N THR A 744 -40.84 18.17 0.67
CA THR A 744 -40.48 18.53 -0.70
C THR A 744 -40.21 20.02 -0.82
N PRO A 745 -39.40 20.45 -1.80
CA PRO A 745 -39.26 21.87 -2.12
C PRO A 745 -40.61 22.56 -2.36
N GLU A 746 -41.58 21.83 -2.94
CA GLU A 746 -42.92 22.35 -3.22
C GLU A 746 -43.77 22.58 -1.97
N ASN A 747 -43.59 21.76 -0.94
CA ASN A 747 -44.29 21.90 0.35
C ASN A 747 -43.46 22.66 1.38
N SER A 748 -42.31 23.21 1.00
CA SER A 748 -41.49 24.00 1.91
C SER A 748 -42.08 25.40 2.10
N PRO A 749 -42.26 25.89 3.35
CA PRO A 749 -42.65 27.27 3.59
C PRO A 749 -41.53 28.24 3.19
N THR A 750 -41.85 29.52 3.11
CA THR A 750 -40.88 30.58 2.77
C THR A 750 -40.81 31.66 3.85
N MET A 751 -39.80 32.52 3.80
CA MET A 751 -39.77 33.71 4.67
C MET A 751 -40.96 34.64 4.44
N ALA A 752 -41.58 34.62 3.26
CA ALA A 752 -42.83 35.33 3.00
C ALA A 752 -44.00 34.76 3.84
N ASP A 753 -44.05 33.45 4.05
CA ASP A 753 -45.04 32.80 4.92
C ASP A 753 -44.80 33.15 6.39
N VAL A 754 -43.53 33.13 6.83
CA VAL A 754 -43.13 33.55 8.19
C VAL A 754 -43.58 34.99 8.46
N LEU A 755 -43.28 35.92 7.54
CA LEU A 755 -43.68 37.33 7.65
C LEU A 755 -45.20 37.51 7.65
N ARG A 756 -45.94 36.73 6.85
CA ARG A 756 -47.40 36.75 6.84
C ARG A 756 -47.97 36.29 8.18
N ILE A 757 -47.46 35.20 8.74
CA ILE A 757 -47.92 34.67 10.04
C ILE A 757 -47.59 35.66 11.17
N LEU A 758 -46.42 36.31 11.14
CA LEU A 758 -46.07 37.37 12.09
C LEU A 758 -47.06 38.55 12.02
N ALA A 759 -47.41 39.00 10.82
CA ALA A 759 -48.39 40.07 10.61
C ALA A 759 -49.79 39.66 11.09
N ASP A 760 -50.20 38.41 10.86
CA ASP A 760 -51.47 37.87 11.34
C ASP A 760 -51.52 37.84 12.89
N ILE A 761 -50.43 37.43 13.56
CA ILE A 761 -50.31 37.44 15.02
C ILE A 761 -50.34 38.87 15.58
N SER A 762 -49.69 39.82 14.90
CA SER A 762 -49.69 41.23 15.31
C SER A 762 -51.09 41.86 15.19
N ALA A 763 -51.85 41.50 14.14
CA ALA A 763 -53.19 42.04 13.89
C ALA A 763 -54.28 41.38 14.74
N ASP A 764 -54.24 40.06 14.92
CA ASP A 764 -55.21 39.29 15.70
C ASP A 764 -54.54 38.12 16.46
N PRO A 765 -53.85 38.40 17.59
CA PRO A 765 -53.19 37.37 18.38
C PRO A 765 -54.18 36.35 18.99
N SER A 766 -55.48 36.65 19.01
CA SER A 766 -56.52 35.77 19.56
C SER A 766 -56.90 34.63 18.59
N ALA A 767 -56.63 34.80 17.29
CA ALA A 767 -56.82 33.77 16.29
C ALA A 767 -55.75 32.67 16.33
N HIS A 768 -54.63 32.91 17.02
CA HIS A 768 -53.51 31.98 17.14
C HIS A 768 -53.47 31.36 18.55
N SER A 769 -53.09 30.08 18.64
CA SER A 769 -53.01 29.35 19.93
C SER A 769 -51.72 29.65 20.69
N ILE A 770 -51.24 30.90 20.65
CA ILE A 770 -49.96 31.31 21.26
C ILE A 770 -50.09 31.52 22.77
N ALA A 771 -51.24 32.01 23.25
CA ALA A 771 -51.44 32.26 24.68
C ALA A 771 -52.92 32.33 25.11
N GLU A 772 -53.20 31.87 26.33
CA GLU A 772 -54.56 31.79 26.90
C GLU A 772 -55.07 33.08 27.54
N SER A 773 -54.20 34.04 27.87
CA SER A 773 -54.60 35.28 28.56
C SER A 773 -54.43 36.51 27.67
N GLU A 774 -55.35 37.48 27.77
CA GLU A 774 -55.29 38.75 27.01
C GLU A 774 -53.93 39.46 27.17
N LYS A 775 -53.32 39.41 28.36
CA LYS A 775 -52.00 40.03 28.61
C LYS A 775 -50.86 39.31 27.88
N ALA A 776 -50.97 37.99 27.72
CA ALA A 776 -49.98 37.21 27.01
C ALA A 776 -50.18 37.30 25.49
N GLN A 777 -51.43 37.39 25.03
CA GLN A 777 -51.77 37.71 23.64
C GLN A 777 -51.24 39.09 23.23
N GLN A 778 -51.39 40.11 24.09
CA GLN A 778 -50.82 41.42 23.83
C GLN A 778 -49.29 41.37 23.73
N LYS A 779 -48.62 40.64 24.62
CA LYS A 779 -47.16 40.48 24.53
C LYS A 779 -46.72 39.74 23.27
N ALA A 780 -47.46 38.71 22.86
CA ALA A 780 -47.19 37.98 21.63
C ALA A 780 -47.34 38.90 20.40
N SER A 781 -48.37 39.76 20.39
CA SER A 781 -48.54 40.80 19.38
C SER A 781 -47.36 41.78 19.36
N ASP A 782 -46.91 42.25 20.52
CA ASP A 782 -45.77 43.16 20.64
C ASP A 782 -44.47 42.49 20.13
N TYR A 783 -44.23 41.22 20.48
CA TYR A 783 -43.07 40.44 20.02
C TYR A 783 -43.13 40.14 18.50
N ALA A 784 -44.31 39.82 17.97
CA ALA A 784 -44.51 39.60 16.55
C ALA A 784 -44.24 40.89 15.74
N GLU A 785 -44.69 42.05 16.24
CA GLU A 785 -44.39 43.36 15.63
C GLU A 785 -42.87 43.63 15.62
N ASN A 786 -42.16 43.36 16.72
CA ASN A 786 -40.70 43.49 16.78
C ASN A 786 -39.99 42.61 15.75
N LEU A 787 -40.40 41.33 15.65
CA LEU A 787 -39.84 40.38 14.69
C LEU A 787 -40.17 40.76 13.24
N GLU A 788 -41.38 41.24 12.95
CA GLU A 788 -41.75 41.73 11.62
C GLU A 788 -40.86 42.91 11.19
N ILE A 789 -40.58 43.85 12.10
CA ILE A 789 -39.66 44.97 11.85
C ILE A 789 -38.23 44.45 11.61
N ALA A 790 -37.76 43.52 12.43
CA ALA A 790 -36.41 42.98 12.33
C ALA A 790 -36.18 42.18 11.03
N LEU A 791 -37.19 41.44 10.58
CA LEU A 791 -37.19 40.62 9.37
C LEU A 791 -37.67 41.38 8.11
N GLN A 792 -37.91 42.68 8.20
CA GLN A 792 -38.23 43.53 7.05
C GLN A 792 -37.30 43.34 5.83
N PRO A 793 -35.98 43.08 5.98
CA PRO A 793 -35.10 42.87 4.83
C PRO A 793 -35.48 41.70 3.92
N PHE A 794 -36.28 40.74 4.39
CA PHE A 794 -36.83 39.61 3.61
C PHE A 794 -38.10 39.96 2.82
N ARG A 795 -38.73 41.14 3.07
CA ARG A 795 -39.93 41.54 2.29
C ARG A 795 -39.58 41.78 0.82
N GLU A 796 -40.59 41.69 -0.04
CA GLU A 796 -40.47 42.03 -1.46
C GLU A 796 -39.83 43.42 -1.66
N GLY A 797 -38.75 43.49 -2.44
CA GLY A 797 -37.94 44.71 -2.64
C GLY A 797 -36.92 45.01 -1.54
N GLY A 798 -36.81 44.17 -0.51
CA GLY A 798 -35.77 44.21 0.51
C GLY A 798 -34.44 43.58 0.07
N ALA A 799 -33.39 43.81 0.87
CA ALA A 799 -32.02 43.38 0.56
C ALA A 799 -31.79 41.86 0.55
N TYR A 800 -32.71 41.08 1.13
CA TYR A 800 -32.70 39.61 1.15
C TYR A 800 -34.01 39.03 0.60
N SER A 801 -34.68 39.78 -0.27
CA SER A 801 -35.94 39.35 -0.88
C SER A 801 -35.77 38.06 -1.71
N ASN A 802 -34.57 37.83 -2.26
CA ASN A 802 -34.21 36.59 -2.94
C ASN A 802 -34.26 35.36 -2.01
N LEU A 803 -34.02 35.55 -0.72
CA LEU A 803 -34.10 34.46 0.27
C LEU A 803 -35.53 34.14 0.74
N SER A 804 -36.52 34.82 0.17
CA SER A 804 -37.94 34.70 0.57
C SER A 804 -38.81 34.03 -0.47
N ASN A 805 -38.22 33.61 -1.57
CA ASN A 805 -38.85 32.81 -2.60
C ASN A 805 -38.40 31.36 -2.46
N ARG A 806 -39.01 30.47 -3.23
CA ARG A 806 -38.54 29.08 -3.36
C ARG A 806 -37.14 29.08 -3.99
N SER A 807 -36.30 28.12 -3.60
CA SER A 807 -34.97 28.00 -4.18
C SER A 807 -35.08 27.76 -5.69
N GLU A 808 -34.37 28.57 -6.47
CA GLU A 808 -34.33 28.43 -7.93
C GLU A 808 -33.24 27.46 -8.38
N VAL A 809 -32.25 27.22 -7.52
CA VAL A 809 -31.05 26.46 -7.87
C VAL A 809 -31.00 25.14 -7.13
N ASN A 810 -31.21 24.06 -7.88
CA ASN A 810 -30.74 22.75 -7.47
C ASN A 810 -29.23 22.70 -7.78
N ILE A 811 -28.44 22.79 -6.71
CA ILE A 811 -26.98 22.79 -6.73
C ILE A 811 -26.51 21.41 -7.19
N LEU A 812 -27.13 20.35 -6.66
CA LEU A 812 -26.71 18.96 -6.85
C LEU A 812 -27.52 18.18 -7.90
N GLU A 813 -28.48 18.81 -8.59
CA GLU A 813 -29.28 18.13 -9.63
C GLU A 813 -28.82 18.50 -11.06
N GLY A 814 -28.95 17.51 -11.96
CA GLY A 814 -28.56 17.59 -13.37
C GLY A 814 -27.18 16.96 -13.64
N ASP A 815 -26.68 17.17 -14.85
CA ASP A 815 -25.42 16.56 -15.33
C ASP A 815 -24.16 17.35 -14.92
N ASN A 816 -24.29 18.28 -13.96
CA ASN A 816 -23.18 19.12 -13.52
C ASN A 816 -22.26 18.30 -12.59
N LYS A 817 -21.01 18.11 -13.01
CA LYS A 817 -20.01 17.39 -12.21
C LYS A 817 -19.29 18.31 -11.21
N VAL A 818 -19.12 19.58 -11.58
CA VAL A 818 -18.43 20.60 -10.75
C VAL A 818 -19.32 21.82 -10.61
N VAL A 819 -19.45 22.30 -9.38
CA VAL A 819 -20.22 23.49 -9.03
C VAL A 819 -19.31 24.44 -8.23
N TYR A 820 -19.29 25.71 -8.62
CA TYR A 820 -18.52 26.74 -7.94
C TYR A 820 -19.48 27.75 -7.31
N ILE A 821 -19.32 28.01 -6.02
CA ILE A 821 -20.14 28.93 -5.25
C ILE A 821 -19.27 30.13 -4.87
N ASP A 822 -19.53 31.25 -5.55
CA ASP A 822 -18.83 32.52 -5.34
C ASP A 822 -19.54 33.34 -4.26
N LEU A 823 -18.78 33.69 -3.23
CA LEU A 823 -19.19 34.52 -2.10
C LEU A 823 -18.40 35.84 -1.99
N GLY A 824 -17.52 36.14 -2.94
CA GLY A 824 -16.62 37.29 -2.90
C GLY A 824 -17.32 38.65 -2.92
N GLU A 825 -18.52 38.75 -3.49
CA GLU A 825 -19.31 40.01 -3.50
C GLU A 825 -19.71 40.51 -2.10
N ILE A 826 -19.56 39.69 -1.06
CA ILE A 826 -20.06 39.97 0.30
C ILE A 826 -18.99 40.62 1.21
N GLU A 827 -17.70 40.48 0.89
CA GLU A 827 -16.56 40.90 1.74
C GLU A 827 -16.42 42.43 1.89
N GLY A 828 -16.87 43.22 0.90
CA GLY A 828 -16.60 44.65 0.79
C GLY A 828 -17.28 45.60 1.81
N SER A 829 -17.91 45.11 2.88
CA SER A 829 -18.64 45.93 3.85
C SER A 829 -18.24 45.61 5.31
N ALA A 830 -18.23 46.61 6.19
CA ALA A 830 -17.87 46.44 7.61
C ALA A 830 -18.83 45.53 8.42
N SER A 831 -19.91 45.07 7.79
CA SER A 831 -20.88 44.07 8.24
C SER A 831 -20.79 42.77 7.41
N GLY A 832 -19.67 42.55 6.71
CA GLY A 832 -19.45 41.49 5.73
C GLY A 832 -19.22 40.12 6.36
N ILE A 833 -18.50 40.06 7.49
CA ILE A 833 -18.20 38.83 8.23
C ILE A 833 -19.50 38.18 8.74
N ASP A 834 -20.31 38.91 9.51
CA ASP A 834 -21.57 38.36 10.04
C ASP A 834 -22.57 37.96 8.93
N ARG A 835 -22.50 38.64 7.77
CA ARG A 835 -23.29 38.31 6.58
C ARG A 835 -22.78 37.05 5.87
N GLN A 836 -21.46 36.85 5.83
CA GLN A 836 -20.82 35.64 5.29
C GLN A 836 -21.19 34.42 6.12
N THR A 837 -21.09 34.48 7.45
CA THR A 837 -21.44 33.35 8.34
C THR A 837 -22.87 32.86 8.11
N PHE A 838 -23.84 33.78 8.06
CA PHE A 838 -25.24 33.44 7.78
C PHE A 838 -25.44 32.82 6.39
N LEU A 839 -24.82 33.38 5.34
CA LEU A 839 -24.96 32.87 3.97
C LEU A 839 -24.27 31.52 3.79
N MET A 840 -23.10 31.33 4.40
CA MET A 840 -22.38 30.07 4.44
C MET A 840 -23.21 28.97 5.12
N GLN A 841 -23.83 29.27 6.26
CA GLN A 841 -24.74 28.34 6.94
C GLN A 841 -25.94 27.99 6.04
N LEU A 842 -26.57 28.98 5.41
CA LEU A 842 -27.69 28.76 4.49
C LEU A 842 -27.29 27.88 3.28
N LEU A 843 -26.10 28.10 2.73
CA LEU A 843 -25.59 27.30 1.62
C LEU A 843 -25.29 25.87 2.03
N LEU A 844 -24.60 25.68 3.16
CA LEU A 844 -24.30 24.36 3.68
C LEU A 844 -25.59 23.60 4.04
N SER A 845 -26.56 24.28 4.64
CA SER A 845 -27.93 23.79 4.85
C SER A 845 -28.54 23.28 3.55
N THR A 846 -28.52 24.13 2.51
CA THR A 846 -29.09 23.80 1.20
C THR A 846 -28.41 22.59 0.57
N ILE A 847 -27.07 22.54 0.60
CA ILE A 847 -26.28 21.44 0.05
C ILE A 847 -26.56 20.15 0.82
N TYR A 848 -26.59 20.21 2.16
CA TYR A 848 -26.91 19.05 2.99
C TYR A 848 -28.31 18.50 2.71
N GLN A 849 -29.33 19.36 2.60
CA GLN A 849 -30.69 18.93 2.25
C GLN A 849 -30.76 18.30 0.86
N GLN A 850 -29.97 18.79 -0.09
CA GLN A 850 -29.88 18.20 -1.43
C GLN A 850 -29.11 16.87 -1.44
N ALA A 851 -28.03 16.75 -0.65
CA ALA A 851 -27.18 15.56 -0.61
C ALA A 851 -27.92 14.31 -0.12
N LYS A 852 -28.90 14.46 0.78
CA LYS A 852 -29.75 13.36 1.30
C LYS A 852 -30.46 12.53 0.21
N LYS A 853 -30.66 13.10 -0.98
CA LYS A 853 -31.32 12.46 -2.13
C LYS A 853 -30.42 12.40 -3.36
N ALA A 854 -29.15 12.81 -3.25
CA ALA A 854 -28.24 12.74 -4.37
C ALA A 854 -27.90 11.27 -4.67
N ASP A 855 -27.97 10.88 -5.94
CA ASP A 855 -27.52 9.54 -6.38
C ASP A 855 -25.98 9.44 -6.40
N LYS A 856 -25.29 10.58 -6.35
CA LYS A 856 -23.83 10.72 -6.41
C LYS A 856 -23.28 11.12 -5.05
N HIS A 857 -22.05 10.70 -4.79
CA HIS A 857 -21.25 11.22 -3.68
C HIS A 857 -20.96 12.71 -3.88
N VAL A 858 -21.03 13.48 -2.79
CA VAL A 858 -20.85 14.94 -2.82
C VAL A 858 -19.60 15.30 -2.03
N GLU A 859 -18.59 15.81 -2.73
CA GLU A 859 -17.40 16.39 -2.12
C GLU A 859 -17.53 17.91 -2.06
N LEU A 860 -17.66 18.44 -0.85
CA LEU A 860 -17.82 19.85 -0.56
C LEU A 860 -16.51 20.42 -0.02
N ALA A 861 -15.76 21.12 -0.87
CA ALA A 861 -14.55 21.83 -0.46
C ALA A 861 -14.90 23.26 -0.03
N ILE A 862 -14.56 23.62 1.20
CA ILE A 862 -14.89 24.92 1.80
C ILE A 862 -13.60 25.62 2.15
N ASP A 863 -13.28 26.71 1.44
CA ASP A 863 -12.19 27.59 1.85
C ASP A 863 -12.62 28.55 2.96
N GLU A 864 -11.65 28.93 3.79
CA GLU A 864 -11.86 29.69 5.04
C GLU A 864 -13.01 29.15 5.90
N ALA A 865 -12.99 27.84 6.14
CA ALA A 865 -13.99 27.13 6.93
C ALA A 865 -14.16 27.67 8.37
N HIS A 866 -13.22 28.48 8.87
CA HIS A 866 -13.30 29.10 10.19
C HIS A 866 -14.54 29.97 10.39
N TYR A 867 -15.06 30.61 9.32
CA TYR A 867 -16.32 31.36 9.38
C TYR A 867 -17.51 30.51 9.85
N LEU A 868 -17.47 29.19 9.62
CA LEU A 868 -18.53 28.30 10.06
C LEU A 868 -18.47 28.00 11.58
N PHE A 869 -17.35 28.27 12.25
CA PHE A 869 -17.11 27.87 13.63
C PHE A 869 -17.23 29.03 14.64
N GLU A 870 -17.57 30.24 14.19
CA GLU A 870 -17.69 31.43 15.06
C GLU A 870 -18.97 31.44 15.91
N ASP A 871 -20.06 30.85 15.40
CA ASP A 871 -21.39 30.92 16.02
C ASP A 871 -21.92 29.56 16.52
N GLN A 872 -22.44 29.55 17.75
CA GLN A 872 -22.90 28.36 18.45
C GLN A 872 -24.06 27.63 17.73
N ALA A 873 -25.01 28.36 17.15
CA ALA A 873 -26.14 27.77 16.46
C ALA A 873 -25.72 27.11 15.14
N ASN A 874 -24.63 27.59 14.53
CA ASN A 874 -24.04 26.92 13.36
C ASN A 874 -23.29 25.63 13.74
N LEU A 875 -22.63 25.60 14.90
CA LEU A 875 -21.95 24.40 15.40
C LEU A 875 -22.94 23.23 15.65
N ASP A 876 -24.14 23.51 16.17
CA ASP A 876 -25.18 22.49 16.36
C ASP A 876 -25.60 21.82 15.03
N PHE A 877 -25.74 22.63 13.98
CA PHE A 877 -26.05 22.15 12.64
C PHE A 877 -24.88 21.36 12.04
N LEU A 878 -23.65 21.91 12.10
CA LEU A 878 -22.44 21.22 11.63
C LEU A 878 -22.26 19.87 12.29
N GLU A 879 -22.44 19.79 13.61
CA GLU A 879 -22.33 18.52 14.34
C GLU A 879 -23.30 17.48 13.78
N THR A 880 -24.53 17.88 13.46
CA THR A 880 -25.53 17.01 12.84
C THR A 880 -25.11 16.58 11.44
N ALA A 881 -24.58 17.48 10.61
CA ALA A 881 -24.12 17.15 9.27
C ALA A 881 -22.92 16.17 9.30
N PHE A 882 -21.92 16.43 10.14
CA PHE A 882 -20.74 15.56 10.30
C PHE A 882 -21.09 14.18 10.87
N ARG A 883 -22.06 14.11 11.79
CA ARG A 883 -22.54 12.83 12.35
C ARG A 883 -23.18 11.93 11.28
N HIS A 884 -23.84 12.51 10.28
CA HIS A 884 -24.59 11.77 9.26
C HIS A 884 -23.94 11.83 7.87
N GLN A 885 -22.69 12.29 7.78
CA GLN A 885 -21.95 12.48 6.54
C GLN A 885 -21.92 11.21 5.67
N ARG A 886 -21.75 10.02 6.27
CA ARG A 886 -21.69 8.73 5.57
C ARG A 886 -23.01 8.39 4.89
N HIS A 887 -24.12 8.48 5.64
CA HIS A 887 -25.44 8.17 5.10
C HIS A 887 -25.92 9.20 4.06
N ALA A 888 -25.45 10.44 4.17
CA ALA A 888 -25.73 11.50 3.20
C ALA A 888 -24.82 11.44 1.95
N GLY A 889 -23.86 10.51 1.89
CA GLY A 889 -22.86 10.47 0.82
C GLY A 889 -22.05 11.76 0.72
N LEU A 890 -21.88 12.47 1.84
CA LEU A 890 -21.29 13.80 1.93
C LEU A 890 -19.89 13.72 2.51
N ARG A 891 -18.93 14.34 1.84
CA ARG A 891 -17.57 14.59 2.31
C ARG A 891 -17.35 16.08 2.39
N MET A 892 -16.96 16.58 3.55
CA MET A 892 -16.61 18.00 3.74
C MET A 892 -15.09 18.13 3.86
N THR A 893 -14.49 18.90 2.96
CA THR A 893 -13.06 19.23 2.99
C THR A 893 -12.94 20.67 3.48
N LEU A 894 -12.62 20.83 4.77
CA LEU A 894 -12.53 22.12 5.44
C LEU A 894 -11.11 22.68 5.33
N LEU A 895 -10.92 23.82 4.69
CA LEU A 895 -9.63 24.50 4.61
C LEU A 895 -9.60 25.70 5.57
N SER A 896 -8.54 25.82 6.36
CA SER A 896 -8.33 26.99 7.24
C SER A 896 -6.85 27.31 7.42
N GLN A 897 -6.56 28.56 7.81
CA GLN A 897 -5.19 29.03 8.05
C GLN A 897 -4.65 28.63 9.43
N THR A 898 -5.52 28.53 10.43
CA THR A 898 -5.16 28.17 11.80
C THR A 898 -5.94 26.95 12.25
N VAL A 899 -5.31 26.13 13.10
CA VAL A 899 -5.98 24.95 13.67
C VAL A 899 -6.60 25.26 15.03
N GLN A 900 -6.07 26.28 15.72
CA GLN A 900 -6.47 26.67 17.07
C GLN A 900 -7.97 26.98 17.18
N GLU A 901 -8.52 27.67 16.19
CA GLU A 901 -9.93 28.09 16.13
C GLU A 901 -10.90 26.91 16.30
N PHE A 902 -10.51 25.72 15.84
CA PHE A 902 -11.34 24.52 15.95
C PHE A 902 -11.26 23.81 17.31
N TYR A 903 -10.36 24.24 18.18
CA TYR A 903 -10.14 23.64 19.52
C TYR A 903 -10.40 24.64 20.66
N GLU A 904 -11.02 25.79 20.35
CA GLU A 904 -11.41 26.80 21.35
C GLU A 904 -12.66 26.40 22.13
N THR A 905 -13.60 25.69 21.51
CA THR A 905 -14.86 25.23 22.13
C THR A 905 -14.99 23.72 22.10
N GLU A 906 -15.66 23.14 23.10
CA GLU A 906 -15.87 21.68 23.17
C GLU A 906 -16.64 21.14 21.96
N GLN A 907 -17.52 21.95 21.37
CA GLN A 907 -18.33 21.52 20.22
C GLN A 907 -17.56 21.60 18.90
N ALA A 908 -16.76 22.64 18.67
CA ALA A 908 -15.85 22.71 17.53
C ALA A 908 -14.88 21.51 17.54
N GLU A 909 -14.32 21.20 18.71
CA GLU A 909 -13.43 20.05 18.90
C GLU A 909 -14.15 18.74 18.57
N LYS A 910 -15.41 18.59 19.01
CA LYS A 910 -16.24 17.42 18.68
C LYS A 910 -16.49 17.29 17.18
N ILE A 911 -16.71 18.38 16.45
CA ILE A 911 -16.90 18.35 14.99
C ILE A 911 -15.62 17.91 14.29
N ILE A 912 -14.48 18.51 14.60
CA ILE A 912 -13.19 18.14 13.99
C ILE A 912 -12.72 16.74 14.39
N SER A 913 -13.13 16.24 15.56
CA SER A 913 -12.90 14.83 15.93
C SER A 913 -13.58 13.84 14.98
N MET A 914 -14.62 14.25 14.26
CA MET A 914 -15.33 13.46 13.23
C MET A 914 -14.73 13.63 11.81
N CYS A 915 -13.61 14.37 11.68
CA CYS A 915 -12.78 14.39 10.48
C CYS A 915 -11.70 13.29 10.61
N PRO A 916 -11.86 12.12 9.97
CA PRO A 916 -10.86 11.05 10.06
C PRO A 916 -9.55 11.40 9.38
N ILE A 917 -9.56 12.34 8.42
CA ILE A 917 -8.37 12.81 7.73
C ILE A 917 -8.05 14.23 8.21
N LYS A 918 -6.80 14.45 8.63
CA LYS A 918 -6.29 15.79 8.98
C LYS A 918 -4.97 16.02 8.25
N VAL A 919 -4.91 17.04 7.41
CA VAL A 919 -3.72 17.43 6.65
C VAL A 919 -3.18 18.74 7.22
N PHE A 920 -1.95 18.69 7.74
CA PHE A 920 -1.24 19.82 8.28
C PHE A 920 -0.11 20.22 7.32
N HIS A 921 -0.29 21.33 6.63
CA HIS A 921 0.82 22.02 5.98
C HIS A 921 1.61 22.81 7.05
N ARG A 922 2.55 23.64 6.62
CA ARG A 922 3.38 24.44 7.52
C ARG A 922 2.54 25.29 8.49
N LEU A 923 2.72 25.07 9.80
CA LEU A 923 2.11 25.83 10.89
C LEU A 923 3.17 26.27 11.92
N PRO A 924 3.91 27.36 11.66
CA PRO A 924 5.00 27.81 12.52
C PRO A 924 4.53 28.30 13.90
N GLU A 925 3.27 28.73 14.00
CA GLU A 925 2.64 29.26 15.22
C GLU A 925 1.80 28.22 15.98
N LEU A 926 1.85 26.94 15.56
CA LEU A 926 1.17 25.86 16.27
C LEU A 926 1.69 25.78 17.71
N ASP A 927 0.84 26.02 18.70
CA ASP A 927 1.20 25.97 20.11
C ASP A 927 1.18 24.53 20.65
N ASP A 928 1.78 24.34 21.83
CA ASP A 928 1.95 23.01 22.39
C ASP A 928 0.64 22.39 22.90
N GLU A 929 -0.30 23.21 23.38
CA GLU A 929 -1.56 22.75 23.97
C GLU A 929 -2.50 22.25 22.87
N THR A 930 -2.65 23.03 21.80
CA THR A 930 -3.47 22.67 20.64
C THR A 930 -2.94 21.40 19.97
N ALA A 931 -1.63 21.29 19.80
CA ALA A 931 -1.04 20.11 19.21
C ALA A 931 -1.16 18.86 20.09
N ASP A 932 -1.20 18.99 21.43
CA ASP A 932 -1.52 17.88 22.33
C ASP A 932 -3.00 17.45 22.17
N LYS A 933 -3.94 18.39 22.03
CA LYS A 933 -5.36 18.10 21.74
C LYS A 933 -5.57 17.40 20.40
N ILE A 934 -4.82 17.79 19.37
CA ILE A 934 -4.80 17.11 18.06
C ILE A 934 -4.23 15.68 18.17
N GLY A 935 -3.36 15.43 19.15
CA GLY A 935 -2.66 14.16 19.33
C GLY A 935 -1.34 14.05 18.54
N LEU A 936 -0.70 15.19 18.23
CA LEU A 936 0.61 15.20 17.58
C LEU A 936 1.73 14.94 18.59
N THR A 937 2.67 14.07 18.22
CA THR A 937 3.93 13.90 18.98
C THR A 937 4.78 15.17 18.91
N ARG A 938 5.80 15.28 19.78
CA ARG A 938 6.73 16.41 19.75
C ARG A 938 7.43 16.51 18.40
N GLU A 939 7.89 15.38 17.89
CA GLU A 939 8.58 15.26 16.60
C GLU A 939 7.67 15.61 15.42
N GLN A 940 6.41 15.15 15.44
CA GLN A 940 5.41 15.51 14.42
C GLN A 940 5.09 17.01 14.45
N ARG A 941 4.92 17.60 15.63
CA ARG A 941 4.70 19.04 15.81
C ARG A 941 5.89 19.86 15.31
N ASP A 942 7.11 19.45 15.65
CA ASP A 942 8.32 20.13 15.20
C ASP A 942 8.50 20.02 13.68
N PHE A 943 8.13 18.88 13.10
CA PHE A 943 8.06 18.70 11.64
C PHE A 943 7.05 19.67 11.02
N VAL A 944 5.82 19.74 11.52
CA VAL A 944 4.76 20.63 10.98
C VAL A 944 5.15 22.11 11.11
N ARG A 945 5.78 22.52 12.23
CA ARG A 945 6.30 23.89 12.41
C ARG A 945 7.42 24.22 11.42
N GLY A 946 8.29 23.25 11.15
CA GLY A 946 9.45 23.36 10.28
C GLY A 946 9.23 23.02 8.81
N ALA A 947 8.03 22.57 8.44
CA ALA A 947 7.72 22.05 7.11
C ALA A 947 8.03 23.08 6.02
N GLN A 948 8.54 22.59 4.89
CA GLN A 948 8.86 23.45 3.75
C GLN A 948 7.61 23.80 2.96
N SER A 949 7.33 25.10 2.84
CA SER A 949 6.37 25.62 1.87
C SER A 949 6.90 25.43 0.45
N GLY A 950 5.99 25.19 -0.52
CA GLY A 950 6.36 25.08 -1.93
C GLY A 950 7.11 26.32 -2.42
N LYS A 951 8.21 26.11 -3.16
CA LYS A 951 9.01 27.18 -3.79
C LYS A 951 9.43 26.76 -5.19
N GLU A 952 9.50 27.72 -6.10
CA GLU A 952 10.11 27.55 -7.42
C GLU A 952 11.52 26.93 -7.27
N GLY A 953 11.70 25.73 -7.81
CA GLY A 953 12.96 24.96 -7.79
C GLY A 953 13.03 23.81 -6.80
N LEU A 954 12.11 23.69 -5.83
CA LEU A 954 12.01 22.49 -4.98
C LEU A 954 11.14 21.39 -5.59
N GLY A 955 10.11 21.76 -6.36
CA GLY A 955 9.18 20.82 -6.99
C GLY A 955 8.17 20.17 -6.04
N PHE A 956 8.24 20.44 -4.73
CA PHE A 956 7.32 19.91 -3.73
C PHE A 956 7.07 20.88 -2.57
N SER A 957 5.98 20.64 -1.83
CA SER A 957 5.76 21.19 -0.49
C SER A 957 5.70 20.07 0.54
N GLN A 958 5.96 20.35 1.81
CA GLN A 958 5.86 19.36 2.88
C GLN A 958 4.57 19.53 3.67
N GLY A 959 3.96 18.41 4.02
CA GLY A 959 2.81 18.34 4.90
C GLY A 959 2.85 17.08 5.76
N LEU A 960 1.95 16.99 6.72
CA LEU A 960 1.72 15.82 7.55
C LEU A 960 0.26 15.41 7.38
N VAL A 961 -0.01 14.18 6.96
CA VAL A 961 -1.38 13.65 6.94
C VAL A 961 -1.57 12.68 8.09
N GLN A 962 -2.61 12.89 8.88
CA GLN A 962 -3.09 11.96 9.87
C GLN A 962 -4.37 11.32 9.34
N VAL A 963 -4.39 10.00 9.28
CA VAL A 963 -5.53 9.19 8.87
C VAL A 963 -5.92 8.32 10.04
N GLN A 964 -7.15 8.49 10.53
CA GLN A 964 -7.70 7.69 11.61
C GLN A 964 -7.61 6.20 11.25
N GLU A 965 -7.30 5.36 12.25
CA GLU A 965 -7.06 3.90 12.12
C GLU A 965 -5.79 3.50 11.35
N HIS A 966 -5.25 4.34 10.47
CA HIS A 966 -4.06 4.03 9.68
C HIS A 966 -2.76 4.68 10.20
N GLY A 967 -2.81 5.84 10.84
CA GLY A 967 -1.64 6.51 11.43
C GLY A 967 -1.30 7.87 10.83
N THR A 968 -0.07 8.34 11.06
CA THR A 968 0.37 9.70 10.68
C THR A 968 1.60 9.62 9.77
N TYR A 969 1.52 10.26 8.61
CA TYR A 969 2.48 10.12 7.52
C TYR A 969 3.05 11.49 7.10
N PRO A 970 4.38 11.70 7.12
CA PRO A 970 4.97 12.86 6.48
C PRO A 970 4.79 12.76 4.97
N LEU A 971 4.44 13.87 4.32
CA LEU A 971 4.21 13.96 2.90
C LEU A 971 5.16 14.95 2.23
N HIS A 972 5.61 14.58 1.04
CA HIS A 972 5.99 15.51 -0.01
C HIS A 972 4.81 15.60 -0.97
N VAL A 973 4.15 16.76 -0.99
CA VAL A 973 3.03 17.05 -1.88
C VAL A 973 3.61 17.48 -3.22
N VAL A 974 3.39 16.66 -4.23
CA VAL A 974 3.90 16.79 -5.60
C VAL A 974 2.72 16.61 -6.55
N ALA A 975 2.58 17.54 -7.49
CA ALA A 975 1.73 17.37 -8.65
C ALA A 975 2.62 17.12 -9.88
N ASP A 976 2.11 16.37 -10.85
CA ASP A 976 2.78 16.26 -12.14
C ASP A 976 2.71 17.60 -12.90
N ASP A 977 3.50 17.73 -13.98
CA ASP A 977 3.57 18.98 -14.73
C ASP A 977 2.17 19.37 -15.26
N TYR A 978 1.37 18.41 -15.73
CA TYR A 978 0.05 18.67 -16.33
C TYR A 978 -0.99 19.12 -15.29
N GLU A 979 -1.04 18.46 -14.13
CA GLU A 979 -1.84 18.83 -12.96
C GLU A 979 -1.44 20.23 -12.49
N THR A 980 -0.14 20.54 -12.44
CA THR A 980 0.35 21.87 -12.03
C THR A 980 -0.22 22.99 -12.92
N HIS A 981 -0.27 22.82 -14.24
CA HIS A 981 -0.86 23.81 -15.15
C HIS A 981 -2.37 24.02 -14.93
N VAL A 982 -3.08 23.02 -14.41
CA VAL A 982 -4.51 23.11 -14.10
C VAL A 982 -4.74 23.67 -12.70
N ILE A 983 -3.85 23.40 -11.75
CA ILE A 983 -3.94 23.92 -10.38
C ILE A 983 -3.60 25.42 -10.35
N ASP A 984 -2.52 25.83 -11.01
CA ASP A 984 -2.05 27.22 -11.06
C ASP A 984 -2.70 28.05 -12.19
N TYR A 985 -3.85 27.60 -12.70
CA TYR A 985 -4.51 28.09 -13.91
C TYR A 985 -4.65 29.63 -13.98
N ASP A 986 -3.87 30.26 -14.87
CA ASP A 986 -3.91 31.70 -15.17
C ASP A 986 -4.33 31.97 -16.65
N GLU A 987 -4.58 33.24 -17.03
CA GLU A 987 -4.99 33.67 -18.38
C GLU A 987 -4.04 33.19 -19.49
N ASP A 988 -2.74 33.05 -19.21
CA ASP A 988 -1.76 32.56 -20.18
C ASP A 988 -1.82 31.03 -20.35
N ASP A 989 -2.13 30.28 -19.28
CA ASP A 989 -2.32 28.81 -19.32
C ASP A 989 -3.62 28.43 -20.03
N GLN A 990 -4.65 29.28 -19.97
CA GLN A 990 -5.85 29.12 -20.79
C GLN A 990 -5.52 28.99 -22.27
N ARG A 991 -4.48 29.68 -22.77
CA ARG A 991 -4.08 29.59 -24.19
C ARG A 991 -3.33 28.31 -24.50
N ILE A 992 -2.57 27.77 -23.55
CA ILE A 992 -1.83 26.50 -23.69
C ILE A 992 -2.83 25.36 -23.70
N ILE A 993 -3.71 25.30 -22.70
CA ILE A 993 -4.76 24.30 -22.56
C ILE A 993 -5.73 24.38 -23.73
N LYS A 994 -6.21 25.58 -24.12
CA LYS A 994 -7.04 25.73 -25.34
C LYS A 994 -6.29 25.35 -26.61
N ARG A 995 -4.98 25.54 -26.71
CA ARG A 995 -4.23 25.05 -27.89
C ARG A 995 -4.13 23.53 -27.88
N ALA A 996 -3.82 22.91 -26.75
CA ALA A 996 -3.76 21.46 -26.62
C ALA A 996 -5.11 20.81 -26.95
N ILE A 997 -6.22 21.37 -26.45
CA ILE A 997 -7.59 20.90 -26.73
C ILE A 997 -7.97 21.07 -28.21
N ASN A 998 -7.46 22.08 -28.91
CA ASN A 998 -7.86 22.41 -30.28
C ASN A 998 -6.88 21.93 -31.38
N ASP A 999 -5.64 21.54 -31.03
CA ASP A 999 -4.67 21.04 -32.00
C ASP A 999 -4.99 19.58 -32.33
N VAL A 1000 -5.72 19.41 -33.44
CA VAL A 1000 -5.74 18.12 -34.15
C VAL A 1000 -4.30 17.79 -34.55
N PRO A 1001 -3.76 16.59 -34.23
CA PRO A 1001 -2.39 16.23 -34.57
C PRO A 1001 -2.12 16.49 -36.06
N ALA A 1002 -0.99 17.14 -36.37
CA ALA A 1002 -0.65 17.54 -37.74
C ALA A 1002 -0.69 16.35 -38.73
N GLU A 1003 -0.41 15.14 -38.23
CA GLU A 1003 -0.47 13.88 -38.97
C GLU A 1003 -1.91 13.48 -39.33
N LEU A 1004 -2.87 13.73 -38.45
CA LEU A 1004 -4.29 13.43 -38.67
C LEU A 1004 -4.91 14.42 -39.67
N LEU A 1005 -4.49 15.69 -39.61
CA LEU A 1005 -4.81 16.72 -40.61
C LEU A 1005 -4.24 16.38 -42.00
N ASP A 1006 -2.98 15.93 -42.05
CA ASP A 1006 -2.34 15.52 -43.31
C ASP A 1006 -3.00 14.24 -43.87
N PHE A 1007 -3.41 13.31 -43.00
CA PHE A 1007 -4.16 12.12 -43.39
C PHE A 1007 -5.56 12.45 -43.92
N GLN A 1008 -6.34 13.29 -43.22
CA GLN A 1008 -7.66 13.73 -43.68
C GLN A 1008 -7.57 14.47 -45.02
N GLN A 1009 -6.59 15.36 -45.18
CA GLN A 1009 -6.36 16.04 -46.46
C GLN A 1009 -6.00 15.07 -47.58
N ARG A 1010 -5.19 14.03 -47.32
CA ARG A 1010 -4.88 12.99 -48.31
C ARG A 1010 -6.12 12.19 -48.69
N VAL A 1011 -6.95 11.81 -47.71
CA VAL A 1011 -8.19 11.05 -47.95
C VAL A 1011 -9.20 11.89 -48.73
N GLU A 1012 -9.38 13.18 -48.40
CA GLU A 1012 -10.24 14.09 -49.16
C GLU A 1012 -9.73 14.31 -50.58
N GLU A 1013 -8.42 14.49 -50.76
CA GLU A 1013 -7.82 14.68 -52.08
C GLU A 1013 -7.98 13.42 -52.95
N GLU A 1014 -7.77 12.24 -52.37
CA GLU A 1014 -7.95 10.96 -53.05
C GLU A 1014 -9.43 10.70 -53.38
N ALA A 1015 -10.35 11.00 -52.46
CA ALA A 1015 -11.79 10.93 -52.71
C ALA A 1015 -12.23 11.91 -53.82
N ARG A 1016 -11.68 13.13 -53.83
CA ARG A 1016 -11.95 14.15 -54.86
C ARG A 1016 -11.45 13.71 -56.23
N GLN A 1017 -10.24 13.14 -56.31
CA GLN A 1017 -9.67 12.61 -57.55
C GLN A 1017 -10.48 11.43 -58.09
N ASN A 1018 -10.86 10.49 -57.21
CA ASN A 1018 -11.71 9.36 -57.56
C ASN A 1018 -13.09 9.81 -58.03
N ALA A 1019 -13.69 10.84 -57.42
CA ALA A 1019 -14.96 11.40 -57.86
C ALA A 1019 -14.85 12.04 -59.26
N LEU A 1020 -13.78 12.79 -59.55
CA LEU A 1020 -13.55 13.40 -60.86
C LEU A 1020 -13.33 12.35 -61.97
N GLN A 1021 -12.60 11.27 -61.69
CA GLN A 1021 -12.41 10.16 -62.62
C GLN A 1021 -13.71 9.38 -62.86
N ASN A 1022 -14.37 8.95 -61.79
CA ASN A 1022 -15.51 8.02 -61.90
C ASN A 1022 -16.79 8.70 -62.41
N ARG A 1023 -17.04 9.95 -62.00
CA ARG A 1023 -18.27 10.68 -62.34
C ARG A 1023 -18.21 11.31 -63.72
N PHE A 1024 -17.03 11.82 -64.12
CA PHE A 1024 -16.85 12.59 -65.35
C PHE A 1024 -15.94 11.93 -66.38
N GLY A 1025 -15.37 10.75 -66.09
CA GLY A 1025 -14.53 9.99 -67.02
C GLY A 1025 -13.21 10.68 -67.36
N LEU A 1026 -12.74 11.59 -66.50
CA LEU A 1026 -11.52 12.36 -66.73
C LEU A 1026 -10.29 11.46 -66.62
N SER A 1027 -9.31 11.65 -67.50
CA SER A 1027 -8.06 10.89 -67.46
C SER A 1027 -7.19 11.30 -66.26
N ASP A 1028 -6.34 10.39 -65.77
CA ASP A 1028 -5.43 10.64 -64.64
C ASP A 1028 -4.57 11.89 -64.85
N GLU A 1029 -4.17 12.15 -66.10
CA GLU A 1029 -3.37 13.33 -66.45
C GLU A 1029 -4.18 14.63 -66.34
N THR A 1030 -5.46 14.60 -66.69
CA THR A 1030 -6.38 15.74 -66.56
C THR A 1030 -6.73 15.99 -65.09
N VAL A 1031 -7.02 14.93 -64.33
CA VAL A 1031 -7.34 15.01 -62.90
C VAL A 1031 -6.14 15.53 -62.10
N SER A 1032 -4.93 15.06 -62.41
CA SER A 1032 -3.69 15.55 -61.79
C SER A 1032 -3.39 17.02 -62.08
N ARG A 1033 -3.91 17.59 -63.18
CA ARG A 1033 -3.79 19.04 -63.47
C ARG A 1033 -4.81 19.87 -62.71
N LEU A 1034 -6.04 19.36 -62.58
CA LEU A 1034 -7.10 19.99 -61.80
C LEU A 1034 -6.77 19.96 -60.30
N ALA A 1035 -6.25 18.84 -59.80
CA ALA A 1035 -5.85 18.65 -58.40
C ALA A 1035 -4.88 19.70 -57.85
N LYS A 1036 -4.04 20.29 -58.71
CA LYS A 1036 -2.98 21.26 -58.33
C LYS A 1036 -3.48 22.69 -58.08
N ARG A 1037 -4.80 22.95 -58.16
CA ARG A 1037 -5.43 24.27 -58.00
C ARG A 1037 -6.80 24.16 -57.34
N ASP A 1038 -7.34 25.29 -56.87
CA ASP A 1038 -8.77 25.40 -56.55
C ASP A 1038 -9.59 25.21 -57.82
N VAL A 1039 -10.27 24.06 -57.91
CA VAL A 1039 -11.04 23.65 -59.08
C VAL A 1039 -12.42 24.28 -59.01
N THR A 1040 -12.76 25.12 -59.99
CA THR A 1040 -14.14 25.62 -60.13
C THR A 1040 -14.98 24.68 -60.98
N GLU A 1041 -16.31 24.75 -60.83
CA GLU A 1041 -17.25 23.97 -61.66
C GLU A 1041 -17.00 24.18 -63.17
N GLN A 1042 -16.57 25.38 -63.54
CA GLN A 1042 -16.27 25.74 -64.92
C GLN A 1042 -14.98 25.07 -65.44
N ASP A 1043 -13.98 24.88 -64.58
CA ASP A 1043 -12.74 24.15 -64.93
C ASP A 1043 -13.01 22.67 -65.20
N VAL A 1044 -13.94 22.06 -64.44
CA VAL A 1044 -14.37 20.66 -64.65
C VAL A 1044 -15.13 20.53 -65.97
N VAL A 1045 -16.04 21.47 -66.26
CA VAL A 1045 -16.78 21.49 -67.54
C VAL A 1045 -15.83 21.64 -68.72
N ASP A 1046 -14.87 22.57 -68.66
CA ASP A 1046 -13.90 22.79 -69.73
C ASP A 1046 -12.98 21.57 -69.93
N ALA A 1047 -12.60 20.88 -68.85
CA ALA A 1047 -11.81 19.65 -68.92
C ALA A 1047 -12.59 18.49 -69.56
N VAL A 1048 -13.86 18.30 -69.19
CA VAL A 1048 -14.73 17.27 -69.77
C VAL A 1048 -14.99 17.55 -71.25
N VAL A 1049 -15.26 18.80 -71.62
CA VAL A 1049 -15.48 19.23 -73.01
C VAL A 1049 -14.22 19.05 -73.84
N SER A 1050 -13.05 19.43 -73.32
CA SER A 1050 -11.77 19.26 -74.03
C SER A 1050 -11.45 17.79 -74.28
N GLN A 1051 -11.63 16.94 -73.27
CA GLN A 1051 -11.35 15.51 -73.37
C GLN A 1051 -12.36 14.78 -74.27
N THR A 1052 -13.62 15.20 -74.32
CA THR A 1052 -14.62 14.66 -75.25
C THR A 1052 -14.41 15.08 -76.70
N LEU A 1053 -13.94 16.32 -76.93
CA LEU A 1053 -13.53 16.78 -78.26
C LEU A 1053 -12.31 16.02 -78.79
N GLU A 1054 -11.38 15.61 -77.92
CA GLU A 1054 -10.23 14.79 -78.28
C GLU A 1054 -10.58 13.32 -78.55
N ASN A 1055 -11.50 12.74 -77.77
CA ASN A 1055 -11.85 11.31 -77.86
C ASN A 1055 -13.03 11.00 -78.79
N GLY A 1056 -13.78 12.00 -79.26
CA GLY A 1056 -14.88 11.84 -80.23
C GLY A 1056 -16.14 11.15 -79.68
N SER A 1057 -16.32 11.11 -78.37
CA SER A 1057 -17.46 10.47 -77.67
C SER A 1057 -18.34 11.50 -76.95
N GLU A 1058 -19.65 11.27 -76.88
CA GLU A 1058 -20.59 12.12 -76.11
C GLU A 1058 -20.31 12.05 -74.59
N PRO A 1059 -20.38 13.17 -73.86
CA PRO A 1059 -20.17 13.18 -72.40
C PRO A 1059 -21.36 12.52 -71.69
N THR A 1060 -21.12 11.41 -71.01
CA THR A 1060 -22.09 10.82 -70.06
C THR A 1060 -21.56 10.99 -68.63
N ALA A 1061 -22.18 11.87 -67.84
CA ALA A 1061 -21.97 11.90 -66.41
C ALA A 1061 -22.66 10.68 -65.78
N ARG A 1062 -21.93 9.90 -64.97
CA ARG A 1062 -22.52 8.77 -64.23
C ARG A 1062 -23.10 9.28 -62.90
N PRO A 1063 -24.31 8.86 -62.50
CA PRO A 1063 -24.85 9.19 -61.18
C PRO A 1063 -24.02 8.53 -60.07
N ASP A 1064 -23.94 9.19 -58.91
CA ASP A 1064 -23.23 8.66 -57.74
C ASP A 1064 -23.96 7.41 -57.22
N GLY A 1065 -23.30 6.26 -57.33
CA GLY A 1065 -23.85 4.94 -57.00
C GLY A 1065 -23.81 4.01 -58.21
N GLY A 1066 -22.81 3.13 -58.25
CA GLY A 1066 -22.61 2.17 -59.34
C GLY A 1066 -23.85 1.30 -59.56
N GLU A 1067 -24.30 1.21 -60.82
CA GLU A 1067 -25.48 0.44 -61.21
C GLU A 1067 -25.09 -0.89 -61.88
N SER A 1068 -25.73 -1.95 -61.40
CA SER A 1068 -26.14 -3.18 -62.11
C SER A 1068 -25.18 -3.80 -63.13
N THR A 1069 -24.59 -4.93 -62.75
CA THR A 1069 -24.16 -5.98 -63.69
C THR A 1069 -25.39 -6.63 -64.34
N ASP A 1070 -25.46 -6.64 -65.67
CA ASP A 1070 -26.27 -7.61 -66.39
C ASP A 1070 -25.46 -8.27 -67.54
N SER A 1071 -25.18 -9.55 -67.28
CA SER A 1071 -24.99 -10.72 -68.16
C SER A 1071 -24.37 -10.60 -69.58
N GLU A 1072 -23.32 -11.40 -69.80
CA GLU A 1072 -23.07 -12.09 -71.08
C GLU A 1072 -23.12 -13.61 -70.88
N PHE A 1073 -23.98 -14.26 -71.68
CA PHE A 1073 -24.17 -15.71 -71.84
C PHE A 1073 -22.95 -16.42 -72.46
N VAL A 1074 -22.62 -17.64 -72.01
CA VAL A 1074 -22.42 -18.83 -72.89
C VAL A 1074 -22.78 -20.13 -72.14
N GLU A 1075 -23.49 -21.01 -72.85
CA GLU A 1075 -24.02 -22.36 -72.55
C GLU A 1075 -23.05 -23.37 -71.90
N THR A 1076 -23.60 -24.22 -71.01
CA THR A 1076 -23.51 -25.69 -71.16
C THR A 1076 -24.70 -26.40 -70.50
N THR A 1077 -25.19 -27.42 -71.20
CA THR A 1077 -26.32 -28.32 -70.92
C THR A 1077 -26.04 -29.42 -69.88
N SER A 1078 -27.14 -29.88 -69.26
CA SER A 1078 -27.51 -31.25 -68.83
C SER A 1078 -27.18 -31.78 -67.43
N GLY A 1079 -28.19 -32.44 -66.82
CA GLY A 1079 -28.17 -33.37 -65.67
C GLY A 1079 -28.73 -32.72 -64.40
N ASP A 1080 -29.97 -33.02 -63.97
CA ASP A 1080 -30.35 -34.15 -63.07
C ASP A 1080 -29.62 -34.06 -61.72
N GLU A 1081 -30.18 -34.21 -60.52
CA GLU A 1081 -31.47 -34.62 -59.95
C GLU A 1081 -31.32 -34.37 -58.43
N ASP A 1082 -32.45 -34.23 -57.73
CA ASP A 1082 -32.72 -34.60 -56.32
C ASP A 1082 -31.95 -34.04 -55.10
N ASP A 1083 -32.74 -33.39 -54.24
CA ASP A 1083 -33.00 -33.64 -52.80
C ASP A 1083 -31.85 -33.81 -51.79
N GLY A 1084 -31.96 -33.00 -50.72
CA GLY A 1084 -31.28 -33.17 -49.43
C GLY A 1084 -31.23 -31.90 -48.60
#